data_AF-A0A3B0J6Z9-F1
#
_entry.id   AF-A0A3B0J6Z9-F1
#
_cell.length_a   1.000
_cell.length_b   1.000
_cell.length_c   1.000
_cell.angle_alpha   90.00
_cell.angle_beta   90.00
_cell.angle_gamma   90.00
#
_symmetry.space_group_name_H-M   'P 1'
#
loop_
_entity.id
_entity.type
_entity.pdbx_description
1 polymer ?
#
loop_
_entity_poly.entity_id
_entity_poly.type
_entity_poly.pdbx_seq_one_letter_code
_entity_poly.pdbx_strand_id
1 'polypeptide(L)'
;MALYGSVPVIYGHGAQRTAGVYWQNAAETWVDIQTSETNVVSSLVNFVSGSRKTPPPGAHFISESGIVDAFIMLGPKPIDTFKQYAALTGTHELPQLFSLAYHQSRWNYNDERDVTAVSAKFDEYNIPMDTMWLDIEYTDGKRYFTWDKFKFPQPLTMIKNLTELGRHLVVIIDPHIKRDNGYFFHQDCTEKGYYVKTREGNDYEGWCWPGSASYPDFFNPDVRQYYASQFDLSRFQTVTADVMLWNDMNEPSVFNGPEITAPKDLVHYGNWEHRDVHNLYGHMHLMGTFAGLQQRDPNQRPFILTRAHFAGSQRYAAIWTGDNLADWPHLQHSIKMCLTEAVAGFSFCGADVGGFFGNPDAELLERWYQTGAFLPFFRAHAHIDTKRREPWLYPERTRLVIQNAIRKRYSYLPLWYTAFYELEQTGAPVIRPLLTHYPLDKEAFGIDNQLLVQDRLLVKPVMQQGVSKVDVYFPAIDDKKNGDLWYDVDTYERQERVGYVSVPVTEYKIPVWQRGGSILAKKERPRRSAPLMLHDPYTLIICLDRNGKAAGTLYLDDEKSYDYRQGQYIYVSYEFSENQLTTRFIGKRQYKSDAWIERIVIAGLERVPSSVGITVNGVKQSLESTRQGGAVVIRKPDVKMDIDFLLILHYA
;
A
#
# COMPACT_ATOMS: atom_id res chain seq x y z
N MET A 1 -7.52 19.52 10.98
CA MET A 1 -7.72 18.64 12.14
C MET A 1 -6.74 17.49 11.98
N ALA A 2 -6.16 17.01 13.08
CA ALA A 2 -5.34 15.80 13.06
C ALA A 2 -6.20 14.57 12.72
N LEU A 3 -5.56 13.53 12.17
CA LEU A 3 -6.16 12.21 11.96
C LEU A 3 -5.42 11.19 12.85
N TYR A 4 -5.33 9.93 12.42
CA TYR A 4 -4.85 8.84 13.25
C TYR A 4 -3.33 8.71 13.36
N GLY A 5 -2.58 9.20 12.37
CA GLY A 5 -1.12 9.10 12.32
C GLY A 5 -0.46 10.45 12.05
N SER A 6 0.81 10.55 12.44
CA SER A 6 1.60 11.78 12.34
C SER A 6 3.01 11.50 11.84
N VAL A 7 3.34 11.98 10.64
CA VAL A 7 4.70 11.90 10.09
C VAL A 7 5.21 13.32 9.86
N PRO A 8 5.99 13.89 10.79
CA PRO A 8 6.34 15.31 10.79
C PRO A 8 7.45 15.65 9.78
N VAL A 9 7.19 15.39 8.50
CA VAL A 9 8.08 15.71 7.38
C VAL A 9 7.39 16.62 6.37
N ILE A 10 8.09 17.65 5.90
CA ILE A 10 7.62 18.53 4.84
C ILE A 10 8.65 18.64 3.73
N TYR A 11 8.17 18.77 2.49
CA TYR A 11 9.00 18.97 1.31
C TYR A 11 8.66 20.29 0.63
N GLY A 12 9.67 21.09 0.35
CA GLY A 12 9.58 22.28 -0.49
C GLY A 12 10.16 21.97 -1.88
N HIS A 13 9.35 22.12 -2.92
CA HIS A 13 9.79 21.92 -4.30
C HIS A 13 9.72 23.21 -5.11
N GLY A 14 10.83 23.53 -5.78
CA GLY A 14 10.86 24.53 -6.84
C GLY A 14 11.43 23.92 -8.12
N ALA A 15 11.26 24.61 -9.24
CA ALA A 15 11.62 24.09 -10.57
C ALA A 15 13.10 23.66 -10.72
N GLN A 16 13.98 24.09 -9.82
CA GLN A 16 15.39 23.73 -9.86
C GLN A 16 15.80 22.69 -8.81
N ARG A 17 15.11 22.64 -7.66
CA ARG A 17 15.52 21.83 -6.50
C ARG A 17 14.33 21.48 -5.61
N THR A 18 14.42 20.31 -4.99
CA THR A 18 13.63 19.94 -3.82
C THR A 18 14.51 19.92 -2.58
N ALA A 19 13.94 20.38 -1.48
CA ALA A 19 14.49 20.16 -0.14
C ALA A 19 13.36 19.69 0.78
N GLY A 20 13.71 19.12 1.93
CA GLY A 20 12.74 18.75 2.96
C GLY A 20 13.29 18.94 4.36
N VAL A 21 12.37 19.00 5.31
CA VAL A 21 12.67 19.06 6.75
C VAL A 21 11.88 17.95 7.42
N TYR A 22 12.58 17.09 8.14
CA TYR A 22 11.98 16.14 9.06
C TYR A 22 12.16 16.66 10.48
N TRP A 23 11.05 16.96 11.14
CA TRP A 23 10.98 17.49 12.50
C TRP A 23 10.75 16.35 13.48
N GLN A 24 11.81 15.87 14.12
CA GLN A 24 11.76 14.67 14.95
C GLN A 24 11.24 15.01 16.36
N ASN A 25 9.92 15.09 16.50
CA ASN A 25 9.25 15.34 17.77
C ASN A 25 7.93 14.55 17.88
N ALA A 26 7.75 13.84 18.99
CA ALA A 26 6.62 12.94 19.23
C ALA A 26 5.45 13.58 19.99
N ALA A 27 5.63 14.80 20.50
CA ALA A 27 4.57 15.54 21.15
C ALA A 27 3.57 16.07 20.10
N GLU A 28 2.43 16.58 20.58
CA GLU A 28 1.49 17.32 19.75
C GLU A 28 2.25 18.44 19.01
N THR A 29 2.11 18.46 17.68
CA THR A 29 2.87 19.37 16.81
C THR A 29 1.95 20.06 15.82
N TRP A 30 2.03 21.38 15.80
CA TRP A 30 1.34 22.26 14.85
C TRP A 30 2.32 22.74 13.78
N VAL A 31 1.86 22.82 12.53
CA VAL A 31 2.66 23.29 11.40
C VAL A 31 1.88 24.36 10.62
N ASP A 32 2.26 25.62 10.80
CA ASP A 32 1.70 26.71 9.99
C ASP A 32 2.44 26.83 8.66
N ILE A 33 1.70 26.81 7.55
CA ILE A 33 2.25 27.02 6.21
C ILE A 33 1.97 28.44 5.75
N GLN A 34 3.03 29.23 5.57
CA GLN A 34 2.96 30.55 4.99
C GLN A 34 3.25 30.45 3.49
N THR A 35 2.26 30.77 2.66
CA THR A 35 2.43 30.86 1.21
C THR A 35 2.57 32.32 0.78
N SER A 36 3.15 32.56 -0.39
CA SER A 36 3.38 33.90 -0.94
C SER A 36 2.11 34.55 -1.52
N GLU A 37 0.91 34.17 -1.09
CA GLU A 37 -0.34 34.75 -1.61
C GLU A 37 -0.44 36.24 -1.22
N THR A 38 -0.21 37.09 -2.21
CA THR A 38 -0.46 38.53 -2.10
C THR A 38 -1.96 38.79 -2.20
N ASN A 39 -2.60 39.10 -1.08
CA ASN A 39 -3.91 39.75 -1.09
C ASN A 39 -3.83 41.13 -1.78
N VAL A 40 -4.94 41.60 -2.38
CA VAL A 40 -4.99 42.80 -3.26
C VAL A 40 -4.37 44.06 -2.62
N VAL A 41 -4.44 44.16 -1.29
CA VAL A 41 -3.85 45.25 -0.51
C VAL A 41 -2.32 45.19 -0.52
N SER A 42 -1.72 44.00 -0.38
CA SER A 42 -0.25 43.83 -0.41
C SER A 42 0.34 44.08 -1.80
N SER A 43 -0.40 43.77 -2.88
CA SER A 43 0.02 44.08 -4.25
C SER A 43 -0.05 45.57 -4.56
N LEU A 44 -1.04 46.31 -4.03
CA LEU A 44 -1.09 47.77 -4.08
C LEU A 44 0.05 48.42 -3.29
N VAL A 45 0.33 47.94 -2.08
CA VAL A 45 1.43 48.47 -1.24
C VAL A 45 2.79 48.19 -1.88
N ASN A 46 3.03 46.99 -2.42
CA ASN A 46 4.28 46.65 -3.12
C ASN A 46 4.47 47.44 -4.42
N PHE A 47 3.39 47.80 -5.09
CA PHE A 47 3.42 48.66 -6.28
C PHE A 47 3.81 50.11 -5.92
N VAL A 48 3.31 50.64 -4.81
CA VAL A 48 3.59 52.02 -4.35
C VAL A 48 4.95 52.13 -3.64
N SER A 49 5.40 51.10 -2.91
CA SER A 49 6.65 51.12 -2.13
C SER A 49 7.90 50.76 -2.94
N GLY A 50 7.75 50.26 -4.17
CA GLY A 50 8.88 49.78 -4.98
C GLY A 50 9.56 48.49 -4.45
N SER A 51 9.06 47.89 -3.37
CA SER A 51 9.64 46.68 -2.78
C SER A 51 8.98 45.41 -3.34
N ARG A 52 9.65 44.75 -4.29
CA ARG A 52 9.28 43.39 -4.76
C ARG A 52 9.80 42.28 -3.84
N LYS A 53 9.51 42.33 -2.54
CA LYS A 53 9.86 41.23 -1.63
C LYS A 53 8.59 40.60 -1.07
N THR A 54 7.99 39.69 -1.83
CA THR A 54 7.17 38.65 -1.23
C THR A 54 8.07 37.77 -0.37
N PRO A 55 7.74 37.53 0.92
CA PRO A 55 8.48 36.56 1.72
C PRO A 55 8.45 35.19 1.01
N PRO A 56 9.55 34.42 1.05
CA PRO A 56 9.53 33.07 0.54
C PRO A 56 8.49 32.24 1.33
N PRO A 57 7.87 31.22 0.72
CA PRO A 57 7.02 30.32 1.47
C PRO A 57 7.80 29.70 2.64
N GLY A 58 7.15 29.53 3.77
CA GLY A 58 7.76 29.08 5.02
C GLY A 58 6.85 28.12 5.78
N ALA A 59 7.46 27.30 6.64
CA ALA A 59 6.75 26.44 7.58
C ALA A 59 7.20 26.76 9.00
N HIS A 60 6.25 26.87 9.93
CA HIS A 60 6.52 27.11 11.35
C HIS A 60 6.03 25.92 12.16
N PHE A 61 6.99 25.16 12.72
CA PHE A 61 6.73 23.99 13.56
C PHE A 61 6.67 24.41 15.02
N ILE A 62 5.65 23.96 15.74
CA ILE A 62 5.45 24.21 17.17
C ILE A 62 5.06 22.89 17.82
N SER A 63 5.93 22.36 18.69
CA SER A 63 5.63 21.15 19.48
C SER A 63 5.37 21.52 20.93
N GLU A 64 4.44 20.81 21.58
CA GLU A 64 4.05 21.06 22.98
C GLU A 64 5.22 20.85 23.97
N SER A 65 6.07 19.87 23.73
CA SER A 65 7.23 19.54 24.55
C SER A 65 8.37 18.92 23.73
N GLY A 66 9.39 18.38 24.42
CA GLY A 66 10.56 17.78 23.79
C GLY A 66 11.63 18.80 23.37
N ILE A 67 12.52 18.39 22.48
CA ILE A 67 13.60 19.23 21.94
C ILE A 67 13.31 19.64 20.51
N VAL A 68 14.05 20.66 20.05
CA VAL A 68 14.17 20.98 18.62
C VAL A 68 15.18 20.02 18.02
N ASP A 69 14.69 19.01 17.30
CA ASP A 69 15.51 18.07 16.52
C ASP A 69 15.01 18.04 15.08
N ALA A 70 15.85 18.44 14.13
CA ALA A 70 15.46 18.66 12.74
C ALA A 70 16.52 18.19 11.76
N PHE A 71 16.10 17.39 10.79
CA PHE A 71 16.95 16.88 9.72
C PHE A 71 16.61 17.61 8.41
N ILE A 72 17.63 18.22 7.79
CA ILE A 72 17.49 18.95 6.53
C ILE A 72 17.96 18.06 5.37
N MET A 73 17.06 17.80 4.44
CA MET A 73 17.27 16.95 3.26
C MET A 73 17.37 17.83 2.02
N LEU A 74 18.51 17.79 1.32
CA LEU A 74 18.85 18.79 0.28
C LEU A 74 18.59 18.34 -1.16
N GLY A 75 18.03 17.14 -1.38
CA GLY A 75 17.72 16.61 -2.70
C GLY A 75 18.96 16.31 -3.55
N PRO A 76 19.03 16.75 -4.83
CA PRO A 76 18.30 17.91 -5.38
C PRO A 76 16.96 17.59 -6.04
N LYS A 77 16.66 16.33 -6.38
CA LYS A 77 15.36 15.96 -6.97
C LYS A 77 14.36 15.54 -5.87
N PRO A 78 13.05 15.54 -6.16
CA PRO A 78 12.06 15.05 -5.21
C PRO A 78 12.36 13.63 -4.74
N ILE A 79 12.66 12.73 -5.69
CA ILE A 79 12.98 11.33 -5.37
C ILE A 79 14.21 11.20 -4.46
N ASP A 80 15.22 12.05 -4.63
CA ASP A 80 16.43 12.03 -3.80
C ASP A 80 16.10 12.44 -2.36
N THR A 81 15.20 13.41 -2.20
CA THR A 81 14.77 13.91 -0.89
C THR A 81 13.95 12.86 -0.14
N PHE A 82 13.08 12.13 -0.84
CA PHE A 82 12.30 11.02 -0.25
C PHE A 82 13.23 9.87 0.20
N LYS A 83 14.27 9.57 -0.60
CA LYS A 83 15.29 8.58 -0.23
C LYS A 83 16.12 9.01 0.96
N GLN A 84 16.46 10.30 1.07
CA GLN A 84 17.14 10.85 2.25
C GLN A 84 16.29 10.65 3.52
N TYR A 85 14.97 10.89 3.45
CA TYR A 85 14.05 10.61 4.56
C TYR A 85 14.02 9.11 4.91
N ALA A 86 13.89 8.24 3.90
CA ALA A 86 13.89 6.79 4.10
C ALA A 86 15.22 6.29 4.68
N ALA A 87 16.35 6.90 4.36
CA ALA A 87 17.64 6.54 4.95
C ALA A 87 17.72 6.86 6.46
N LEU A 88 17.00 7.89 6.93
CA LEU A 88 16.93 8.25 8.35
C LEU A 88 15.97 7.34 9.13
N THR A 89 14.83 7.00 8.53
CA THR A 89 13.70 6.36 9.24
C THR A 89 13.48 4.89 8.84
N GLY A 90 14.20 4.38 7.85
CA GLY A 90 14.08 3.03 7.32
C GLY A 90 12.98 2.88 6.26
N THR A 91 12.90 1.68 5.70
CA THR A 91 11.95 1.30 4.65
C THR A 91 11.07 0.14 5.10
N HIS A 92 9.93 -0.04 4.43
CA HIS A 92 9.16 -1.26 4.58
C HIS A 92 9.97 -2.45 4.05
N GLU A 93 10.03 -3.54 4.81
CA GLU A 93 10.61 -4.80 4.34
C GLU A 93 9.76 -5.36 3.20
N LEU A 94 10.30 -6.13 2.25
CA LEU A 94 9.46 -6.72 1.20
C LEU A 94 8.28 -7.51 1.83
N PRO A 95 7.01 -7.11 1.61
CA PRO A 95 5.87 -7.78 2.22
C PRO A 95 5.66 -9.20 1.66
N GLN A 96 4.82 -10.02 2.31
CA GLN A 96 4.35 -11.25 1.68
C GLN A 96 3.41 -10.93 0.50
N LEU A 97 3.47 -11.68 -0.61
CA LEU A 97 2.71 -11.34 -1.82
C LEU A 97 1.20 -11.24 -1.57
N PHE A 98 0.64 -12.12 -0.72
CA PHE A 98 -0.80 -12.15 -0.42
C PHE A 98 -1.30 -10.81 0.13
N SER A 99 -0.46 -10.07 0.85
CA SER A 99 -0.82 -8.78 1.45
C SER A 99 -0.94 -7.64 0.43
N LEU A 100 -0.40 -7.85 -0.78
CA LEU A 100 -0.58 -6.96 -1.92
C LEU A 100 -1.80 -7.37 -2.75
N ALA A 101 -2.52 -8.44 -2.41
CA ALA A 101 -3.71 -8.87 -3.15
C ALA A 101 -4.98 -8.21 -2.59
N TYR A 102 -6.14 -8.82 -2.82
CA TYR A 102 -7.43 -8.28 -2.34
C TYR A 102 -7.79 -8.82 -0.95
N HIS A 103 -8.16 -7.90 -0.06
CA HIS A 103 -8.58 -8.16 1.31
C HIS A 103 -10.07 -7.91 1.49
N GLN A 104 -10.81 -8.89 2.01
CA GLN A 104 -12.23 -8.78 2.33
C GLN A 104 -12.44 -8.64 3.84
N SER A 105 -13.09 -7.55 4.25
CA SER A 105 -13.39 -7.22 5.63
C SER A 105 -14.78 -6.58 5.78
N ARG A 106 -15.31 -6.60 7.00
CA ARG A 106 -16.39 -5.76 7.51
C ARG A 106 -16.45 -5.87 9.04
N TRP A 107 -17.12 -4.93 9.69
CA TRP A 107 -17.57 -5.05 11.07
C TRP A 107 -19.00 -5.65 11.08
N ASN A 108 -19.24 -6.86 11.59
CA ASN A 108 -18.32 -8.00 11.60
C ASN A 108 -18.78 -9.07 10.62
N TYR A 109 -17.95 -10.09 10.39
CA TYR A 109 -18.46 -11.42 10.04
C TYR A 109 -18.95 -12.14 11.31
N ASN A 110 -20.14 -12.71 11.24
CA ASN A 110 -20.90 -13.08 12.44
C ASN A 110 -20.31 -14.28 13.18
N ASP A 111 -19.84 -15.28 12.45
CA ASP A 111 -19.39 -16.58 12.97
C ASP A 111 -18.58 -17.36 11.91
N GLU A 112 -18.11 -18.57 12.26
CA GLU A 112 -17.37 -19.46 11.35
C GLU A 112 -18.13 -19.83 10.08
N ARG A 113 -19.46 -19.96 10.16
CA ARG A 113 -20.29 -20.33 9.01
C ARG A 113 -20.36 -19.18 8.02
N ASP A 114 -20.46 -17.96 8.53
CA ASP A 114 -20.43 -16.75 7.73
C ASP A 114 -19.08 -16.58 7.01
N VAL A 115 -17.95 -16.75 7.72
CA VAL A 115 -16.61 -16.76 7.08
C VAL A 115 -16.53 -17.81 5.97
N THR A 116 -16.99 -19.03 6.25
CA THR A 116 -17.01 -20.13 5.28
C THR A 116 -17.88 -19.80 4.07
N ALA A 117 -19.08 -19.24 4.29
CA ALA A 117 -20.01 -18.89 3.22
C ALA A 117 -19.47 -17.76 2.33
N VAL A 118 -18.88 -16.72 2.92
CA VAL A 118 -18.25 -15.61 2.18
C VAL A 118 -17.07 -16.13 1.36
N SER A 119 -16.19 -16.94 1.98
CA SER A 119 -15.07 -17.59 1.30
C SER A 119 -15.53 -18.44 0.10
N ALA A 120 -16.57 -19.26 0.27
CA ALA A 120 -17.12 -20.08 -0.82
C ALA A 120 -17.74 -19.24 -1.95
N LYS A 121 -18.40 -18.13 -1.62
CA LYS A 121 -19.01 -17.24 -2.61
C LYS A 121 -17.99 -16.54 -3.51
N PHE A 122 -16.78 -16.23 -3.02
CA PHE A 122 -15.70 -15.75 -3.88
C PHE A 122 -15.33 -16.77 -4.97
N ASP A 123 -15.29 -18.05 -4.62
CA ASP A 123 -15.03 -19.13 -5.58
C ASP A 123 -16.20 -19.33 -6.54
N GLU A 124 -17.45 -19.37 -6.03
CA GLU A 124 -18.67 -19.50 -6.82
C GLU A 124 -18.76 -18.43 -7.92
N TYR A 125 -18.43 -17.18 -7.59
CA TYR A 125 -18.49 -16.08 -8.53
C TYR A 125 -17.17 -15.79 -9.24
N ASN A 126 -16.15 -16.65 -9.11
CA ASN A 126 -14.83 -16.50 -9.73
C ASN A 126 -14.17 -15.14 -9.47
N ILE A 127 -14.27 -14.65 -8.24
CA ILE A 127 -13.66 -13.41 -7.76
C ILE A 127 -12.47 -13.80 -6.88
N PRO A 128 -11.23 -13.41 -7.24
CA PRO A 128 -10.07 -13.71 -6.40
C PRO A 128 -10.14 -12.98 -5.05
N MET A 129 -9.73 -13.64 -3.96
CA MET A 129 -9.62 -13.05 -2.62
C MET A 129 -8.55 -13.79 -1.83
N ASP A 130 -7.65 -13.02 -1.20
CA ASP A 130 -6.49 -13.55 -0.49
C ASP A 130 -6.67 -13.56 1.02
N THR A 131 -7.37 -12.58 1.58
CA THR A 131 -7.44 -12.40 3.03
C THR A 131 -8.85 -12.12 3.51
N MET A 132 -9.32 -12.95 4.45
CA MET A 132 -10.50 -12.69 5.28
C MET A 132 -10.09 -11.97 6.56
N TRP A 133 -10.91 -11.03 7.02
CA TRP A 133 -10.64 -10.25 8.24
C TRP A 133 -11.72 -10.47 9.29
N LEU A 134 -11.32 -10.56 10.55
CA LEU A 134 -12.22 -10.56 11.69
C LEU A 134 -12.01 -9.31 12.54
N ASP A 135 -13.05 -8.50 12.61
CA ASP A 135 -13.18 -7.35 13.48
C ASP A 135 -13.60 -7.80 14.90
N ILE A 136 -13.67 -6.84 15.82
CA ILE A 136 -13.71 -7.02 17.28
C ILE A 136 -14.78 -7.99 17.81
N GLU A 137 -15.85 -8.28 17.04
CA GLU A 137 -16.91 -9.22 17.45
C GLU A 137 -16.50 -10.70 17.42
N TYR A 138 -15.30 -11.04 16.92
CA TYR A 138 -14.77 -12.41 17.02
C TYR A 138 -14.30 -12.76 18.43
N THR A 139 -13.95 -11.76 19.23
CA THR A 139 -13.39 -11.92 20.57
C THR A 139 -14.45 -12.28 21.61
N ASP A 140 -14.05 -12.92 22.70
CA ASP A 140 -14.94 -13.18 23.83
C ASP A 140 -15.15 -11.88 24.63
N GLY A 141 -16.21 -11.14 24.33
CA GLY A 141 -16.57 -9.93 25.08
C GLY A 141 -15.53 -8.82 25.01
N LYS A 142 -14.85 -8.67 23.86
CA LYS A 142 -13.77 -7.69 23.60
C LYS A 142 -12.49 -7.96 24.41
N ARG A 143 -12.28 -9.21 24.83
CA ARG A 143 -11.01 -9.69 25.39
C ARG A 143 -10.12 -10.17 24.26
N TYR A 144 -9.05 -9.43 23.95
CA TYR A 144 -8.10 -9.85 22.92
C TYR A 144 -7.38 -11.15 23.29
N PHE A 145 -6.76 -11.82 22.31
CA PHE A 145 -6.19 -13.17 22.46
C PHE A 145 -7.21 -14.25 22.86
N THR A 146 -8.51 -14.00 22.65
CA THR A 146 -9.59 -14.96 22.89
C THR A 146 -10.54 -15.03 21.70
N TRP A 147 -11.47 -16.00 21.74
CA TRP A 147 -12.51 -16.21 20.72
C TRP A 147 -13.85 -16.36 21.41
N ASP A 148 -14.90 -15.73 20.87
CA ASP A 148 -16.28 -16.01 21.27
C ASP A 148 -16.59 -17.48 20.98
N LYS A 149 -16.77 -18.29 22.02
CA LYS A 149 -16.91 -19.75 21.90
C LYS A 149 -18.22 -20.19 21.26
N PHE A 150 -19.22 -19.31 21.15
CA PHE A 150 -20.49 -19.64 20.50
C PHE A 150 -20.44 -19.32 19.00
N LYS A 151 -19.75 -18.25 18.61
CA LYS A 151 -19.60 -17.82 17.22
C LYS A 151 -18.40 -18.50 16.52
N PHE A 152 -17.32 -18.70 17.25
CA PHE A 152 -16.05 -19.26 16.77
C PHE A 152 -15.57 -20.42 17.66
N PRO A 153 -16.33 -21.54 17.73
CA PRO A 153 -15.99 -22.70 18.57
C PRO A 153 -14.76 -23.50 18.09
N GLN A 154 -14.39 -23.42 16.81
CA GLN A 154 -13.32 -24.19 16.14
C GLN A 154 -12.45 -23.29 15.24
N PRO A 155 -11.77 -22.26 15.79
CA PRO A 155 -11.04 -21.28 14.99
C PRO A 155 -9.91 -21.92 14.16
N LEU A 156 -9.23 -22.94 14.69
CA LEU A 156 -8.19 -23.67 13.95
C LEU A 156 -8.73 -24.36 12.69
N THR A 157 -9.94 -24.93 12.75
CA THR A 157 -10.58 -25.56 11.59
C THR A 157 -10.94 -24.49 10.55
N MET A 158 -11.51 -23.36 10.97
CA MET A 158 -11.82 -22.24 10.09
C MET A 158 -10.56 -21.69 9.40
N ILE A 159 -9.48 -21.47 10.15
CA ILE A 159 -8.19 -21.02 9.62
C ILE A 159 -7.67 -22.02 8.58
N LYS A 160 -7.65 -23.31 8.93
CA LYS A 160 -7.21 -24.37 8.02
C LYS A 160 -8.00 -24.38 6.71
N ASN A 161 -9.33 -24.24 6.78
CA ASN A 161 -10.20 -24.20 5.60
C ASN A 161 -9.89 -23.01 4.68
N LEU A 162 -9.44 -21.87 5.23
CA LEU A 162 -8.97 -20.74 4.43
C LEU A 162 -7.59 -21.03 3.81
N THR A 163 -6.64 -21.50 4.62
CA THR A 163 -5.26 -21.73 4.17
C THR A 163 -5.13 -22.83 3.13
N GLU A 164 -5.99 -23.87 3.16
CA GLU A 164 -6.05 -24.91 2.11
C GLU A 164 -6.46 -24.35 0.73
N LEU A 165 -7.15 -23.21 0.71
CA LEU A 165 -7.51 -22.49 -0.53
C LEU A 165 -6.45 -21.45 -0.93
N GLY A 166 -5.32 -21.39 -0.23
CA GLY A 166 -4.30 -20.36 -0.38
C GLY A 166 -4.76 -18.98 0.10
N ARG A 167 -5.67 -18.93 1.09
CA ARG A 167 -6.15 -17.69 1.72
C ARG A 167 -5.58 -17.53 3.13
N HIS A 168 -5.69 -16.32 3.64
CA HIS A 168 -5.18 -15.92 4.95
C HIS A 168 -6.31 -15.38 5.81
N LEU A 169 -6.07 -15.36 7.12
CA LEU A 169 -6.93 -14.71 8.10
C LEU A 169 -6.14 -13.59 8.76
N VAL A 170 -6.77 -12.41 8.86
CA VAL A 170 -6.31 -11.33 9.72
C VAL A 170 -7.29 -11.15 10.87
N VAL A 171 -6.78 -11.03 12.09
CA VAL A 171 -7.59 -10.75 13.28
C VAL A 171 -7.15 -9.45 13.95
N ILE A 172 -8.12 -8.70 14.48
CA ILE A 172 -7.87 -7.44 15.18
C ILE A 172 -7.39 -7.67 16.61
N ILE A 173 -6.38 -6.92 17.04
CA ILE A 173 -5.89 -6.84 18.42
C ILE A 173 -5.54 -5.39 18.74
N ASP A 174 -6.33 -4.78 19.61
CA ASP A 174 -6.17 -3.38 20.01
C ASP A 174 -5.41 -3.27 21.34
N PRO A 175 -4.88 -2.07 21.68
CA PRO A 175 -4.08 -1.93 22.89
C PRO A 175 -4.90 -1.78 24.18
N HIS A 176 -6.21 -1.58 24.12
CA HIS A 176 -7.02 -1.42 25.33
C HIS A 176 -7.41 -2.78 25.92
N ILE A 177 -7.11 -3.01 27.19
CA ILE A 177 -7.31 -4.30 27.85
C ILE A 177 -8.50 -4.20 28.80
N LYS A 178 -9.54 -5.01 28.56
CA LYS A 178 -10.73 -5.09 29.42
C LYS A 178 -10.33 -5.32 30.89
N ARG A 179 -10.86 -4.50 31.80
CA ARG A 179 -10.69 -4.69 33.25
C ARG A 179 -11.64 -5.77 33.73
N ASP A 180 -11.17 -7.02 33.68
CA ASP A 180 -11.91 -8.23 34.07
C ASP A 180 -10.99 -9.16 34.87
N ASN A 181 -11.32 -9.41 36.12
CA ASN A 181 -10.56 -10.30 37.00
C ASN A 181 -10.57 -11.76 36.53
N GLY A 182 -11.36 -12.15 35.53
CA GLY A 182 -11.29 -13.46 34.87
C GLY A 182 -10.39 -13.49 33.63
N TYR A 183 -9.81 -12.36 33.22
CA TYR A 183 -9.02 -12.24 32.00
C TYR A 183 -7.51 -12.24 32.29
N PHE A 184 -6.81 -13.26 31.78
CA PHE A 184 -5.38 -13.49 32.06
C PHE A 184 -4.51 -12.25 31.79
N PHE A 185 -4.75 -11.56 30.67
CA PHE A 185 -3.92 -10.42 30.27
C PHE A 185 -4.09 -9.26 31.26
N HIS A 186 -5.32 -9.04 31.73
CA HIS A 186 -5.58 -8.02 32.73
C HIS A 186 -4.94 -8.33 34.08
N GLN A 187 -5.05 -9.58 34.54
CA GLN A 187 -4.39 -10.03 35.77
C GLN A 187 -2.88 -9.84 35.70
N ASP A 188 -2.26 -10.37 34.64
CA ASP A 188 -0.81 -10.29 34.43
C ASP A 188 -0.32 -8.83 34.40
N CYS A 189 -1.04 -7.94 33.69
CA CYS A 189 -0.66 -6.53 33.62
C CYS A 189 -0.85 -5.80 34.96
N THR A 190 -1.89 -6.13 35.71
CA THR A 190 -2.13 -5.54 37.03
C THR A 190 -1.06 -5.99 38.03
N GLU A 191 -0.79 -7.29 38.10
CA GLU A 191 0.19 -7.88 39.03
C GLU A 191 1.61 -7.40 38.76
N LYS A 192 1.98 -7.21 37.49
CA LYS A 192 3.32 -6.77 37.08
C LYS A 192 3.45 -5.26 36.94
N GLY A 193 2.36 -4.50 37.15
CA GLY A 193 2.35 -3.05 37.02
C GLY A 193 2.63 -2.54 35.60
N TYR A 194 2.13 -3.24 34.59
CA TYR A 194 2.41 -2.98 33.16
C TYR A 194 1.52 -1.92 32.50
N TYR A 195 0.53 -1.40 33.21
CA TYR A 195 -0.34 -0.35 32.68
C TYR A 195 0.28 1.05 32.79
N VAL A 196 -0.11 1.91 31.85
CA VAL A 196 0.09 3.37 31.93
C VAL A 196 -0.51 3.88 33.24
N LYS A 197 0.17 4.84 33.88
CA LYS A 197 -0.20 5.31 35.22
C LYS A 197 -0.86 6.68 35.19
N THR A 198 -1.72 6.96 36.16
CA THR A 198 -2.11 8.34 36.50
C THR A 198 -0.97 9.03 37.23
N ARG A 199 -1.06 10.36 37.40
CA ARG A 199 -0.07 11.15 38.16
C ARG A 199 0.08 10.68 39.62
N GLU A 200 -0.97 10.11 40.21
CA GLU A 200 -0.98 9.56 41.56
C GLU A 200 -0.34 8.15 41.62
N GLY A 201 0.06 7.57 40.48
CA GLY A 201 0.70 6.27 40.38
C GLY A 201 -0.26 5.08 40.24
N ASN A 202 -1.56 5.32 40.11
CA ASN A 202 -2.56 4.25 39.91
C ASN A 202 -2.59 3.80 38.44
N ASP A 203 -3.05 2.58 38.17
CA ASP A 203 -3.33 2.15 36.79
C ASP A 203 -4.39 3.04 36.16
N TYR A 204 -4.12 3.57 34.97
CA TYR A 204 -5.11 4.36 34.25
C TYR A 204 -6.30 3.49 33.83
N GLU A 205 -7.50 4.03 34.05
CA GLU A 205 -8.77 3.44 33.63
C GLU A 205 -9.48 4.41 32.68
N GLY A 206 -9.81 3.92 31.48
CA GLY A 206 -10.60 4.61 30.47
C GLY A 206 -11.71 3.70 29.95
N TRP A 207 -12.48 4.20 28.98
CA TRP A 207 -13.53 3.44 28.30
C TRP A 207 -13.19 3.25 26.83
N CYS A 208 -13.35 2.03 26.34
CA CYS A 208 -13.28 1.71 24.91
C CYS A 208 -14.29 0.58 24.59
N TRP A 209 -14.05 -0.22 23.54
CA TRP A 209 -14.95 -1.31 23.15
C TRP A 209 -15.40 -2.26 24.28
N PRO A 210 -14.52 -2.72 25.20
CA PRO A 210 -14.93 -3.61 26.27
C PRO A 210 -15.68 -2.93 27.43
N GLY A 211 -15.94 -1.62 27.35
CA GLY A 211 -16.30 -0.77 28.49
C GLY A 211 -15.03 -0.32 29.22
N SER A 212 -15.00 -0.50 30.54
CA SER A 212 -13.84 -0.19 31.38
C SER A 212 -12.59 -0.97 30.94
N ALA A 213 -11.51 -0.23 30.66
CA ALA A 213 -10.26 -0.75 30.10
C ALA A 213 -9.03 -0.02 30.65
N SER A 214 -7.89 -0.70 30.64
CA SER A 214 -6.56 -0.13 30.92
C SER A 214 -5.62 -0.36 29.74
N TYR A 215 -4.59 0.49 29.64
CA TYR A 215 -3.72 0.57 28.46
C TYR A 215 -2.31 0.14 28.85
N PRO A 216 -1.75 -0.94 28.27
CA PRO A 216 -0.39 -1.37 28.54
C PRO A 216 0.60 -0.27 28.13
N ASP A 217 1.60 -0.03 28.95
CA ASP A 217 2.61 0.97 28.67
C ASP A 217 3.67 0.42 27.71
N PHE A 218 3.38 0.51 26.41
CA PHE A 218 4.28 0.01 25.37
C PHE A 218 5.61 0.76 25.29
N PHE A 219 5.84 1.85 26.04
CA PHE A 219 7.17 2.45 26.14
C PHE A 219 8.12 1.62 27.01
N ASN A 220 7.58 0.84 27.95
CA ASN A 220 8.34 -0.12 28.72
C ASN A 220 8.74 -1.34 27.85
N PRO A 221 10.05 -1.63 27.68
CA PRO A 221 10.50 -2.79 26.91
C PRO A 221 9.97 -4.13 27.46
N ASP A 222 9.79 -4.27 28.77
CA ASP A 222 9.29 -5.50 29.39
C ASP A 222 7.83 -5.74 29.03
N VAL A 223 7.04 -4.67 28.91
CA VAL A 223 5.64 -4.73 28.45
C VAL A 223 5.58 -5.15 27.00
N ARG A 224 6.44 -4.59 26.12
CA ARG A 224 6.51 -5.03 24.72
C ARG A 224 6.95 -6.47 24.59
N GLN A 225 7.91 -6.93 25.39
CA GLN A 225 8.35 -8.33 25.40
C GLN A 225 7.24 -9.27 25.89
N TYR A 226 6.52 -8.89 26.95
CA TYR A 226 5.38 -9.65 27.43
C TYR A 226 4.25 -9.70 26.40
N TYR A 227 3.90 -8.58 25.77
CA TYR A 227 2.90 -8.52 24.70
C TYR A 227 3.32 -9.39 23.51
N ALA A 228 4.57 -9.28 23.05
CA ALA A 228 5.14 -10.11 21.99
C ALA A 228 5.03 -11.61 22.31
N SER A 229 5.29 -12.01 23.56
CA SER A 229 5.19 -13.41 23.97
C SER A 229 3.77 -13.97 23.87
N GLN A 230 2.71 -13.13 23.92
CA GLN A 230 1.33 -13.62 23.78
C GLN A 230 1.02 -14.14 22.36
N PHE A 231 1.84 -13.82 21.36
CA PHE A 231 1.68 -14.35 20.00
C PHE A 231 2.30 -15.74 19.81
N ASP A 232 3.07 -16.24 20.79
CA ASP A 232 3.63 -17.59 20.75
C ASP A 232 2.50 -18.63 20.65
N LEU A 233 2.65 -19.62 19.76
CA LEU A 233 1.60 -20.62 19.50
C LEU A 233 1.33 -21.52 20.72
N SER A 234 2.24 -21.61 21.69
CA SER A 234 1.98 -22.29 22.96
C SER A 234 1.06 -21.51 23.90
N ARG A 235 0.94 -20.19 23.71
CA ARG A 235 0.03 -19.31 24.47
C ARG A 235 -1.25 -19.02 23.68
N PHE A 236 -1.12 -18.65 22.41
CA PHE A 236 -2.24 -18.43 21.51
C PHE A 236 -2.53 -19.68 20.66
N GLN A 237 -2.85 -20.78 21.34
CA GLN A 237 -3.01 -22.12 20.73
C GLN A 237 -4.17 -22.22 19.72
N THR A 238 -5.01 -21.19 19.64
CA THR A 238 -6.20 -21.13 18.79
C THR A 238 -5.95 -20.46 17.44
N VAL A 239 -4.69 -20.11 17.12
CA VAL A 239 -4.27 -19.59 15.81
C VAL A 239 -3.12 -20.41 15.22
N THR A 240 -2.79 -20.18 13.96
CA THR A 240 -1.60 -20.74 13.29
C THR A 240 -0.62 -19.62 12.92
N ALA A 241 0.59 -19.97 12.48
CA ALA A 241 1.59 -19.01 12.02
C ALA A 241 1.11 -18.16 10.83
N ASP A 242 0.17 -18.67 10.03
CA ASP A 242 -0.40 -17.98 8.87
C ASP A 242 -1.44 -16.90 9.23
N VAL A 243 -1.86 -16.79 10.50
CA VAL A 243 -2.76 -15.72 10.96
C VAL A 243 -1.97 -14.42 11.15
N MET A 244 -2.44 -13.37 10.49
CA MET A 244 -1.81 -12.04 10.47
C MET A 244 -2.67 -11.03 11.24
N LEU A 245 -2.14 -9.83 11.46
CA LEU A 245 -2.63 -8.99 12.56
C LEU A 245 -3.09 -7.61 12.09
N TRP A 246 -4.07 -7.08 12.81
CA TRP A 246 -4.56 -5.72 12.67
C TRP A 246 -4.50 -5.04 14.04
N ASN A 247 -3.70 -3.97 14.15
CA ASN A 247 -3.70 -3.09 15.30
C ASN A 247 -4.57 -1.87 15.01
N ASP A 248 -5.69 -1.77 15.70
CA ASP A 248 -6.57 -0.61 15.65
C ASP A 248 -6.58 0.09 17.02
N MET A 249 -7.24 1.26 17.07
CA MET A 249 -7.49 1.99 18.32
C MET A 249 -6.20 2.36 19.07
N ASN A 250 -5.08 2.45 18.36
CA ASN A 250 -3.74 2.56 18.92
C ASN A 250 -3.14 3.96 18.91
N GLU A 251 -3.98 4.99 18.81
CA GLU A 251 -3.57 6.38 18.98
C GLU A 251 -2.97 6.70 20.37
N PRO A 252 -3.50 6.25 21.54
CA PRO A 252 -4.61 5.32 21.82
C PRO A 252 -5.99 5.98 21.78
N SER A 253 -7.01 5.23 21.32
CA SER A 253 -8.39 5.68 21.41
C SER A 253 -8.98 5.42 22.80
N VAL A 254 -9.53 6.47 23.41
CA VAL A 254 -10.16 6.45 24.73
C VAL A 254 -11.49 7.20 24.66
N PHE A 255 -12.63 6.50 24.62
CA PHE A 255 -13.94 7.09 24.30
C PHE A 255 -14.39 8.18 25.28
N ASN A 256 -13.99 8.08 26.54
CA ASN A 256 -14.29 9.07 27.57
C ASN A 256 -13.10 9.99 27.89
N GLY A 257 -12.02 9.91 27.11
CA GLY A 257 -10.85 10.76 27.25
C GLY A 257 -10.99 12.09 26.48
N PRO A 258 -10.15 13.09 26.78
CA PRO A 258 -10.10 14.33 26.00
C PRO A 258 -9.78 14.00 24.53
N GLU A 259 -10.52 14.61 23.60
CA GLU A 259 -10.32 14.40 22.16
C GLU A 259 -10.35 12.93 21.71
N ILE A 260 -11.04 12.08 22.49
CA ILE A 260 -11.11 10.62 22.30
C ILE A 260 -9.73 9.94 22.40
N THR A 261 -8.82 10.49 23.21
CA THR A 261 -7.51 9.91 23.51
C THR A 261 -7.12 10.06 25.00
N ALA A 262 -5.92 9.59 25.36
CA ALA A 262 -5.44 9.57 26.72
C ALA A 262 -5.14 10.98 27.28
N PRO A 263 -5.43 11.25 28.57
CA PRO A 263 -5.03 12.49 29.23
C PRO A 263 -3.53 12.78 29.12
N LYS A 264 -3.19 14.05 28.92
CA LYS A 264 -1.81 14.49 28.67
C LYS A 264 -0.83 14.24 29.82
N ASP A 265 -1.32 14.18 31.04
CA ASP A 265 -0.55 14.04 32.29
C ASP A 265 -0.47 12.59 32.80
N LEU A 266 -0.94 11.61 32.00
CA LEU A 266 -0.63 10.20 32.29
C LEU A 266 0.88 9.97 32.21
N VAL A 267 1.38 9.09 33.07
CA VAL A 267 2.81 8.82 33.23
C VAL A 267 3.16 7.48 32.58
N HIS A 268 4.14 7.54 31.69
CA HIS A 268 4.74 6.41 30.99
C HIS A 268 6.12 6.07 31.58
N TYR A 269 6.63 4.92 31.16
CA TYR A 269 7.95 4.39 31.47
C TYR A 269 9.04 5.44 31.24
N GLY A 270 9.94 5.58 32.22
CA GLY A 270 10.94 6.65 32.21
C GLY A 270 10.44 7.98 32.76
N ASN A 271 9.24 8.02 33.34
CA ASN A 271 8.62 9.21 33.93
C ASN A 271 8.34 10.32 32.88
N TRP A 272 8.01 9.91 31.66
CA TRP A 272 7.52 10.79 30.60
C TRP A 272 6.01 10.99 30.74
N GLU A 273 5.52 12.19 30.48
CA GLU A 273 4.09 12.43 30.39
C GLU A 273 3.58 11.97 29.02
N HIS A 274 2.29 11.64 28.92
CA HIS A 274 1.68 11.25 27.65
C HIS A 274 1.84 12.34 26.58
N ARG A 275 1.78 13.62 26.95
CA ARG A 275 2.07 14.76 26.04
C ARG A 275 3.41 14.65 25.32
N ASP A 276 4.42 14.04 25.94
CA ASP A 276 5.77 13.96 25.39
C ASP A 276 5.89 12.90 24.29
N VAL A 277 5.02 11.90 24.34
CA VAL A 277 5.17 10.65 23.57
C VAL A 277 3.89 10.22 22.85
N HIS A 278 2.84 11.05 22.87
CA HIS A 278 1.52 10.74 22.33
C HIS A 278 1.58 10.12 20.93
N ASN A 279 2.22 10.80 19.97
CA ASN A 279 2.29 10.33 18.59
C ASN A 279 3.11 9.04 18.41
N LEU A 280 3.91 8.63 19.41
CA LEU A 280 4.68 7.39 19.37
C LEU A 280 3.94 6.19 19.96
N TYR A 281 2.82 6.35 20.69
CA TYR A 281 2.18 5.23 21.37
C TYR A 281 1.80 4.11 20.40
N GLY A 282 1.18 4.44 19.26
CA GLY A 282 0.84 3.47 18.21
C GLY A 282 2.06 2.80 17.57
N HIS A 283 3.17 3.55 17.39
CA HIS A 283 4.45 2.99 16.94
C HIS A 283 4.97 1.94 17.92
N MET A 284 4.91 2.21 19.23
CA MET A 284 5.40 1.31 20.27
C MET A 284 4.54 0.05 20.40
N HIS A 285 3.21 0.17 20.26
CA HIS A 285 2.30 -0.97 20.18
C HIS A 285 2.63 -1.85 18.97
N LEU A 286 2.78 -1.24 17.80
CA LEU A 286 3.15 -1.93 16.56
C LEU A 286 4.48 -2.68 16.69
N MET A 287 5.50 -2.09 17.31
CA MET A 287 6.78 -2.77 17.55
C MET A 287 6.60 -4.03 18.41
N GLY A 288 5.70 -4.00 19.40
CA GLY A 288 5.36 -5.17 20.20
C GLY A 288 4.71 -6.28 19.38
N THR A 289 3.74 -5.93 18.52
CA THR A 289 3.11 -6.89 17.59
C THR A 289 4.13 -7.49 16.64
N PHE A 290 4.96 -6.65 15.99
CA PHE A 290 5.99 -7.12 15.06
C PHE A 290 6.98 -8.07 15.73
N ALA A 291 7.47 -7.72 16.92
CA ALA A 291 8.35 -8.60 17.69
C ALA A 291 7.68 -9.93 18.04
N GLY A 292 6.38 -9.94 18.35
CA GLY A 292 5.63 -11.16 18.60
C GLY A 292 5.55 -12.08 17.38
N LEU A 293 5.29 -11.52 16.19
CA LEU A 293 5.23 -12.31 14.95
C LEU A 293 6.60 -12.85 14.54
N GLN A 294 7.67 -12.08 14.74
CA GLN A 294 9.04 -12.55 14.56
C GLN A 294 9.42 -13.68 15.53
N GLN A 295 8.96 -13.61 16.78
CA GLN A 295 9.20 -14.69 17.75
C GLN A 295 8.40 -15.95 17.39
N ARG A 296 7.17 -15.77 16.89
CA ARG A 296 6.27 -16.86 16.49
C ARG A 296 6.81 -17.67 15.31
N ASP A 297 7.34 -16.99 14.28
CA ASP A 297 8.05 -17.61 13.16
C ASP A 297 9.14 -16.67 12.65
N PRO A 298 10.41 -16.88 13.05
CA PRO A 298 11.53 -16.02 12.66
C PRO A 298 11.84 -15.99 11.17
N ASN A 299 11.37 -16.97 10.39
CA ASN A 299 11.59 -16.99 8.95
C ASN A 299 10.39 -16.48 8.15
N GLN A 300 9.26 -16.15 8.78
CA GLN A 300 8.08 -15.62 8.08
C GLN A 300 8.00 -14.10 8.22
N ARG A 301 7.87 -13.40 7.09
CA ARG A 301 7.67 -11.95 7.08
C ARG A 301 6.32 -11.58 7.71
N PRO A 302 6.23 -10.67 8.69
CA PRO A 302 4.96 -10.28 9.26
C PRO A 302 4.08 -9.51 8.28
N PHE A 303 2.76 -9.65 8.41
CA PHE A 303 1.80 -8.66 7.92
C PHE A 303 1.05 -8.08 9.11
N ILE A 304 1.14 -6.77 9.24
CA ILE A 304 0.42 -5.99 10.23
C ILE A 304 -0.22 -4.79 9.52
N LEU A 305 -1.49 -4.54 9.80
CA LEU A 305 -2.13 -3.26 9.48
C LEU A 305 -2.22 -2.43 10.77
N THR A 306 -1.79 -1.17 10.74
CA THR A 306 -1.89 -0.25 11.88
C THR A 306 -2.70 0.99 11.52
N ARG A 307 -3.46 1.54 12.48
CA ARG A 307 -4.14 2.83 12.29
C ARG A 307 -3.21 3.97 12.64
N ALA A 308 -2.83 4.07 13.91
CA ALA A 308 -1.87 5.05 14.37
C ALA A 308 -0.47 4.68 13.93
N HIS A 309 0.30 5.69 13.53
CA HIS A 309 1.65 5.53 13.03
C HIS A 309 2.46 6.82 13.18
N PHE A 310 3.78 6.65 13.22
CA PHE A 310 4.75 7.73 13.32
C PHE A 310 5.91 7.49 12.35
N ALA A 311 6.79 8.47 12.18
CA ALA A 311 8.03 8.28 11.42
C ALA A 311 8.79 7.03 11.89
N GLY A 312 8.99 6.07 10.98
CA GLY A 312 9.60 4.77 11.25
C GLY A 312 8.63 3.59 11.36
N SER A 313 7.31 3.81 11.52
CA SER A 313 6.34 2.69 11.54
C SER A 313 6.28 1.96 10.20
N GLN A 314 6.69 2.58 9.09
CA GLN A 314 6.70 1.96 7.77
C GLN A 314 7.58 0.70 7.71
N ARG A 315 8.51 0.52 8.66
CA ARG A 315 9.33 -0.69 8.76
C ARG A 315 8.54 -1.94 9.11
N TYR A 316 7.36 -1.79 9.70
CA TYR A 316 6.67 -2.89 10.38
C TYR A 316 5.25 -3.17 9.88
N ALA A 317 4.59 -2.21 9.23
CA ALA A 317 3.17 -2.34 8.89
C ALA A 317 2.75 -1.59 7.62
N ALA A 318 1.66 -2.09 7.05
CA ALA A 318 0.78 -1.31 6.20
C ALA A 318 -0.07 -0.35 7.04
N ILE A 319 -0.58 0.70 6.40
CA ILE A 319 -1.54 1.64 6.99
C ILE A 319 -2.79 1.75 6.13
N TRP A 320 -3.88 2.22 6.73
CA TRP A 320 -5.02 2.73 5.99
C TRP A 320 -5.46 4.08 6.54
N THR A 321 -6.21 4.84 5.75
CA THR A 321 -6.64 6.20 6.09
C THR A 321 -7.71 6.30 7.18
N GLY A 322 -7.99 5.20 7.89
CA GLY A 322 -9.04 5.13 8.92
C GLY A 322 -10.46 5.18 8.36
N ASP A 323 -11.39 5.56 9.24
CA ASP A 323 -12.84 5.49 9.02
C ASP A 323 -13.34 6.58 8.05
N ASN A 324 -13.26 6.28 6.74
CA ASN A 324 -13.74 7.16 5.68
C ASN A 324 -15.26 7.03 5.41
N LEU A 325 -15.84 7.96 4.65
CA LEU A 325 -17.25 7.89 4.25
C LEU A 325 -17.43 7.22 2.88
N ALA A 326 -18.59 6.59 2.70
CA ALA A 326 -19.07 6.06 1.43
C ALA A 326 -19.60 7.17 0.50
N ASP A 327 -18.72 8.10 0.11
CA ASP A 327 -19.02 9.18 -0.83
C ASP A 327 -17.89 9.43 -1.86
N TRP A 328 -18.17 10.27 -2.86
CA TRP A 328 -17.24 10.63 -3.92
C TRP A 328 -16.04 11.49 -3.44
N PRO A 329 -16.22 12.48 -2.54
CA PRO A 329 -15.08 13.19 -1.96
C PRO A 329 -14.07 12.28 -1.26
N HIS A 330 -14.50 11.32 -0.45
CA HIS A 330 -13.60 10.39 0.23
C HIS A 330 -12.90 9.43 -0.74
N LEU A 331 -13.56 9.05 -1.84
CA LEU A 331 -12.89 8.37 -2.95
C LEU A 331 -11.74 9.23 -3.51
N GLN A 332 -11.97 10.53 -3.73
CA GLN A 332 -10.92 11.45 -4.20
C GLN A 332 -9.79 11.63 -3.17
N HIS A 333 -10.14 11.77 -1.89
CA HIS A 333 -9.16 11.94 -0.82
C HIS A 333 -8.27 10.70 -0.65
N SER A 334 -8.77 9.49 -0.94
CA SER A 334 -7.98 8.26 -0.82
C SER A 334 -6.64 8.33 -1.57
N ILE A 335 -6.63 8.86 -2.79
CA ILE A 335 -5.42 9.01 -3.61
C ILE A 335 -4.51 10.10 -3.04
N LYS A 336 -5.08 11.25 -2.66
CA LYS A 336 -4.34 12.37 -2.08
C LYS A 336 -3.61 11.96 -0.81
N MET A 337 -4.31 11.29 0.08
CA MET A 337 -3.76 10.81 1.35
C MET A 337 -2.69 9.75 1.12
N CYS A 338 -2.96 8.73 0.30
CA CYS A 338 -1.96 7.69 0.01
C CYS A 338 -0.70 8.25 -0.67
N LEU A 339 -0.83 9.28 -1.52
CA LEU A 339 0.31 9.96 -2.12
C LEU A 339 1.15 10.72 -1.09
N THR A 340 0.50 11.43 -0.17
CA THR A 340 1.17 12.11 0.95
C THR A 340 1.90 11.11 1.84
N GLU A 341 1.25 10.01 2.21
CA GLU A 341 1.85 8.94 3.01
C GLU A 341 3.02 8.29 2.30
N ALA A 342 2.91 8.03 1.00
CA ALA A 342 3.97 7.41 0.21
C ALA A 342 5.26 8.25 0.20
N VAL A 343 5.16 9.58 0.05
CA VAL A 343 6.33 10.47 0.12
C VAL A 343 6.83 10.68 1.55
N ALA A 344 6.00 10.42 2.55
CA ALA A 344 6.35 10.36 3.96
C ALA A 344 6.87 8.98 4.41
N GLY A 345 7.19 8.09 3.47
CA GLY A 345 7.79 6.77 3.70
C GLY A 345 6.79 5.61 3.77
N PHE A 346 5.49 5.88 3.90
CA PHE A 346 4.42 4.88 4.01
C PHE A 346 3.86 4.51 2.63
N SER A 347 4.69 3.85 1.83
CA SER A 347 4.23 3.36 0.52
C SER A 347 3.19 2.24 0.62
N PHE A 348 3.07 1.53 1.74
CA PHE A 348 2.05 0.49 1.92
C PHE A 348 0.76 1.06 2.52
N CYS A 349 0.12 1.97 1.78
CA CYS A 349 -1.07 2.70 2.22
C CYS A 349 -2.31 2.34 1.36
N GLY A 350 -3.50 2.42 1.96
CA GLY A 350 -4.78 2.26 1.29
C GLY A 350 -5.92 2.98 2.01
N ALA A 351 -7.13 2.85 1.49
CA ALA A 351 -8.35 3.35 2.12
C ALA A 351 -9.44 2.26 2.02
N ASP A 352 -10.43 2.30 2.91
CA ASP A 352 -11.49 1.29 2.89
C ASP A 352 -12.36 1.43 1.64
N VAL A 353 -12.29 0.40 0.79
CA VAL A 353 -12.99 0.34 -0.49
C VAL A 353 -14.50 0.25 -0.23
N GLY A 354 -15.22 1.22 -0.79
CA GLY A 354 -16.65 1.44 -0.57
C GLY A 354 -16.96 2.48 0.50
N GLY A 355 -15.95 2.93 1.27
CA GLY A 355 -16.11 3.86 2.40
C GLY A 355 -16.68 3.20 3.65
N PHE A 356 -16.02 3.33 4.80
CA PHE A 356 -16.38 2.67 6.05
C PHE A 356 -17.81 3.01 6.52
N PHE A 357 -18.12 4.30 6.64
CA PHE A 357 -19.45 4.76 7.05
C PHE A 357 -20.38 4.96 5.85
N GLY A 358 -21.65 4.55 6.01
CA GLY A 358 -22.69 4.75 5.00
C GLY A 358 -22.78 3.62 3.96
N ASN A 359 -23.71 3.76 3.02
CA ASN A 359 -23.98 2.74 2.00
C ASN A 359 -23.73 3.35 0.61
N PRO A 360 -22.63 2.99 -0.09
CA PRO A 360 -22.38 3.50 -1.43
C PRO A 360 -23.42 2.97 -2.40
N ASP A 361 -23.79 3.78 -3.39
CA ASP A 361 -24.51 3.27 -4.55
C ASP A 361 -23.63 2.34 -5.39
N ALA A 362 -24.22 1.67 -6.38
CA ALA A 362 -23.51 0.69 -7.20
C ALA A 362 -22.35 1.32 -7.99
N GLU A 363 -22.53 2.52 -8.55
CA GLU A 363 -21.49 3.19 -9.34
C GLU A 363 -20.31 3.61 -8.46
N LEU A 364 -20.60 4.20 -7.30
CA LEU A 364 -19.58 4.59 -6.34
C LEU A 364 -18.79 3.37 -5.87
N LEU A 365 -19.47 2.26 -5.57
CA LEU A 365 -18.80 1.02 -5.18
C LEU A 365 -17.89 0.50 -6.31
N GLU A 366 -18.38 0.45 -7.55
CA GLU A 366 -17.59 0.07 -8.73
C GLU A 366 -16.31 0.92 -8.84
N ARG A 367 -16.43 2.25 -8.72
CA ARG A 367 -15.28 3.16 -8.81
C ARG A 367 -14.32 3.06 -7.63
N TRP A 368 -14.82 2.72 -6.44
CA TRP A 368 -13.98 2.38 -5.29
C TRP A 368 -13.11 1.15 -5.56
N TYR A 369 -13.67 0.06 -6.10
CA TYR A 369 -12.89 -1.14 -6.43
C TYR A 369 -11.85 -0.86 -7.53
N GLN A 370 -12.20 -0.06 -8.53
CA GLN A 370 -11.27 0.33 -9.59
C GLN A 370 -10.11 1.19 -9.09
N THR A 371 -10.38 2.09 -8.14
CA THR A 371 -9.36 2.92 -7.50
C THR A 371 -8.49 2.09 -6.56
N GLY A 372 -9.11 1.28 -5.69
CA GLY A 372 -8.41 0.42 -4.73
C GLY A 372 -7.49 -0.61 -5.40
N ALA A 373 -7.86 -1.12 -6.58
CA ALA A 373 -7.00 -2.02 -7.36
C ALA A 373 -5.63 -1.40 -7.72
N PHE A 374 -5.50 -0.07 -7.70
CA PHE A 374 -4.25 0.64 -7.96
C PHE A 374 -3.69 1.41 -6.75
N LEU A 375 -4.23 1.16 -5.55
CA LEU A 375 -3.61 1.57 -4.28
C LEU A 375 -2.75 0.42 -3.71
N PRO A 376 -1.62 0.71 -3.04
CA PRO A 376 -0.73 -0.32 -2.50
C PRO A 376 -1.39 -1.32 -1.56
N PHE A 377 -2.23 -0.86 -0.63
CA PHE A 377 -3.09 -1.72 0.21
C PHE A 377 -4.53 -1.70 -0.30
N PHE A 378 -5.11 -2.89 -0.52
CA PHE A 378 -6.42 -3.03 -1.18
C PHE A 378 -7.40 -3.87 -0.34
N ARG A 379 -8.17 -3.18 0.51
CA ARG A 379 -9.16 -3.77 1.42
C ARG A 379 -10.53 -3.15 1.25
N ALA A 380 -11.58 -3.97 1.11
CA ALA A 380 -12.95 -3.54 1.38
C ALA A 380 -13.25 -3.77 2.86
N HIS A 381 -13.81 -2.77 3.53
CA HIS A 381 -14.19 -2.82 4.94
C HIS A 381 -15.37 -1.88 5.18
N ALA A 382 -16.23 -2.16 6.17
CA ALA A 382 -17.50 -1.46 6.35
C ALA A 382 -17.92 -1.42 7.81
N HIS A 383 -18.55 -0.33 8.24
CA HIS A 383 -19.09 -0.15 9.59
C HIS A 383 -20.23 -1.14 9.92
N ILE A 384 -20.48 -1.37 11.21
CA ILE A 384 -21.48 -2.35 11.68
C ILE A 384 -22.90 -2.08 11.18
N ASP A 385 -23.28 -0.81 11.09
CA ASP A 385 -24.62 -0.38 10.66
C ASP A 385 -24.84 -0.40 9.13
N THR A 386 -23.81 -0.72 8.34
CA THR A 386 -23.98 -0.78 6.88
C THR A 386 -24.66 -2.06 6.46
N LYS A 387 -25.33 -2.01 5.30
CA LYS A 387 -25.75 -3.22 4.59
C LYS A 387 -24.52 -4.07 4.26
N ARG A 388 -24.75 -5.36 4.08
CA ARG A 388 -23.78 -6.22 3.41
C ARG A 388 -23.55 -5.75 1.99
N ARG A 389 -22.31 -5.83 1.54
CA ARG A 389 -21.87 -5.31 0.24
C ARG A 389 -20.76 -6.13 -0.40
N GLU A 390 -20.68 -7.41 -0.05
CA GLU A 390 -19.88 -8.37 -0.80
C GLU A 390 -20.34 -8.37 -2.28
N PRO A 391 -19.43 -8.54 -3.26
CA PRO A 391 -19.72 -8.22 -4.66
C PRO A 391 -20.94 -8.96 -5.28
N TRP A 392 -21.27 -10.16 -4.79
CA TRP A 392 -22.40 -10.96 -5.29
C TRP A 392 -23.78 -10.50 -4.83
N LEU A 393 -23.86 -9.53 -3.92
CA LEU A 393 -25.12 -8.94 -3.49
C LEU A 393 -25.64 -7.89 -4.47
N TYR A 394 -24.82 -7.51 -5.45
CA TYR A 394 -25.16 -6.55 -6.49
C TYR A 394 -25.55 -7.24 -7.80
N PRO A 395 -26.29 -6.54 -8.69
CA PRO A 395 -26.60 -7.06 -10.03
C PRO A 395 -25.34 -7.50 -10.78
N GLU A 396 -25.51 -8.44 -11.70
CA GLU A 396 -24.41 -9.06 -12.45
C GLU A 396 -23.45 -8.05 -13.08
N ARG A 397 -23.97 -6.96 -13.67
CA ARG A 397 -23.16 -5.87 -14.24
C ARG A 397 -22.14 -5.34 -13.22
N THR A 398 -22.61 -4.86 -12.07
CA THR A 398 -21.76 -4.31 -11.00
C THR A 398 -20.78 -5.35 -10.48
N ARG A 399 -21.24 -6.59 -10.28
CA ARG A 399 -20.37 -7.71 -9.89
C ARG A 399 -19.24 -7.94 -10.89
N LEU A 400 -19.51 -7.88 -12.20
CA LEU A 400 -18.50 -8.07 -13.25
C LEU A 400 -17.50 -6.91 -13.31
N VAL A 401 -17.93 -5.66 -13.08
CA VAL A 401 -17.03 -4.51 -12.98
C VAL A 401 -16.07 -4.67 -11.79
N ILE A 402 -16.60 -5.06 -10.62
CA ILE A 402 -15.79 -5.33 -9.42
C ILE A 402 -14.84 -6.51 -9.65
N GLN A 403 -15.34 -7.62 -10.22
CA GLN A 403 -14.51 -8.78 -10.57
C GLN A 403 -13.38 -8.40 -11.52
N ASN A 404 -13.65 -7.55 -12.52
CA ASN A 404 -12.64 -7.09 -13.47
C ASN A 404 -11.54 -6.27 -12.77
N ALA A 405 -11.90 -5.34 -11.88
CA ALA A 405 -10.94 -4.55 -11.11
C ALA A 405 -10.03 -5.44 -10.25
N ILE A 406 -10.62 -6.42 -9.54
CA ILE A 406 -9.87 -7.38 -8.73
C ILE A 406 -8.96 -8.23 -9.62
N ARG A 407 -9.45 -8.82 -10.72
CA ARG A 407 -8.59 -9.59 -11.63
C ARG A 407 -7.47 -8.75 -12.23
N LYS A 408 -7.73 -7.47 -12.51
CA LYS A 408 -6.68 -6.54 -12.97
C LYS A 408 -5.60 -6.40 -11.90
N ARG A 409 -5.95 -6.17 -10.63
CA ARG A 409 -4.98 -6.17 -9.51
C ARG A 409 -4.12 -7.43 -9.51
N TYR A 410 -4.73 -8.61 -9.57
CA TYR A 410 -4.01 -9.89 -9.53
C TYR A 410 -3.04 -10.04 -10.70
N SER A 411 -3.45 -9.60 -11.90
CA SER A 411 -2.55 -9.64 -13.07
C SER A 411 -1.31 -8.77 -12.92
N TYR A 412 -1.39 -7.69 -12.13
CA TYR A 412 -0.30 -6.75 -11.84
C TYR A 412 0.45 -7.06 -10.54
N LEU A 413 0.13 -8.13 -9.81
CA LEU A 413 0.88 -8.51 -8.60
C LEU A 413 2.40 -8.59 -8.80
N PRO A 414 2.94 -9.09 -9.94
CA PRO A 414 4.39 -9.05 -10.17
C PRO A 414 4.99 -7.64 -10.20
N LEU A 415 4.26 -6.65 -10.72
CA LEU A 415 4.67 -5.25 -10.70
C LEU A 415 4.70 -4.73 -9.26
N TRP A 416 3.62 -4.95 -8.50
CA TRP A 416 3.55 -4.51 -7.11
C TRP A 416 4.68 -5.15 -6.28
N TYR A 417 4.89 -6.44 -6.43
CA TYR A 417 5.92 -7.18 -5.70
C TYR A 417 7.33 -6.67 -6.01
N THR A 418 7.64 -6.49 -7.30
CA THR A 418 8.91 -5.92 -7.74
C THR A 418 9.08 -4.50 -7.20
N ALA A 419 8.02 -3.68 -7.22
CA ALA A 419 8.08 -2.32 -6.74
C ALA A 419 8.35 -2.22 -5.23
N PHE A 420 7.80 -3.14 -4.44
CA PHE A 420 8.07 -3.22 -3.00
C PHE A 420 9.46 -3.76 -2.67
N TYR A 421 9.99 -4.69 -3.47
CA TYR A 421 11.39 -5.10 -3.32
C TYR A 421 12.31 -3.91 -3.58
N GLU A 422 12.06 -3.15 -4.65
CA GLU A 422 12.83 -1.96 -4.98
C GLU A 422 12.66 -0.81 -3.98
N LEU A 423 11.51 -0.71 -3.31
CA LEU A 423 11.30 0.19 -2.17
C LEU A 423 12.27 -0.16 -1.04
N GLU A 424 12.35 -1.43 -0.63
CA GLU A 424 13.27 -1.86 0.42
C GLU A 424 14.73 -1.56 0.06
N GLN A 425 15.11 -1.78 -1.20
CA GLN A 425 16.49 -1.56 -1.65
C GLN A 425 16.87 -0.09 -1.78
N THR A 426 15.92 0.80 -2.10
CA THR A 426 16.23 2.16 -2.55
C THR A 426 15.61 3.27 -1.72
N GLY A 427 14.58 2.99 -0.93
CA GLY A 427 13.75 3.99 -0.25
C GLY A 427 12.84 4.81 -1.17
N ALA A 428 12.78 4.49 -2.47
CA ALA A 428 11.92 5.18 -3.41
C ALA A 428 10.44 4.75 -3.25
N PRO A 429 9.49 5.70 -3.10
CA PRO A 429 8.09 5.34 -2.94
C PRO A 429 7.53 4.47 -4.07
N VAL A 430 6.60 3.57 -3.74
CA VAL A 430 5.95 2.65 -4.70
C VAL A 430 4.98 3.42 -5.59
N ILE A 431 4.04 4.16 -4.98
CA ILE A 431 3.23 5.15 -5.69
C ILE A 431 3.84 6.54 -5.54
N ARG A 432 3.69 7.38 -6.56
CA ARG A 432 4.37 8.68 -6.61
C ARG A 432 3.47 9.77 -7.16
N PRO A 433 3.48 10.99 -6.59
CA PRO A 433 2.97 12.17 -7.27
C PRO A 433 3.75 12.40 -8.56
N LEU A 434 3.12 13.00 -9.57
CA LEU A 434 3.75 13.22 -10.89
C LEU A 434 5.08 13.99 -10.78
N LEU A 435 5.12 15.01 -9.92
CA LEU A 435 6.32 15.84 -9.69
C LEU A 435 7.58 15.02 -9.38
N THR A 436 7.41 13.80 -8.83
CA THR A 436 8.53 12.92 -8.48
C THR A 436 9.36 12.52 -9.69
N HIS A 437 8.69 12.25 -10.82
CA HIS A 437 9.32 11.85 -12.08
C HIS A 437 9.39 13.01 -13.08
N TYR A 438 8.54 14.02 -12.92
CA TYR A 438 8.42 15.19 -13.78
C TYR A 438 8.69 16.50 -13.01
N PRO A 439 9.89 16.67 -12.39
CA PRO A 439 10.18 17.80 -11.50
C PRO A 439 10.33 19.16 -12.21
N LEU A 440 10.34 19.17 -13.55
CA LEU A 440 10.40 20.39 -14.35
C LEU A 440 9.01 20.87 -14.80
N ASP A 441 7.99 20.03 -14.69
CA ASP A 441 6.65 20.36 -15.15
C ASP A 441 5.83 21.01 -14.03
N LYS A 442 5.82 22.34 -14.02
CA LYS A 442 5.15 23.14 -12.98
C LYS A 442 3.66 22.85 -12.85
N GLU A 443 3.01 22.48 -13.94
CA GLU A 443 1.59 22.10 -13.94
C GLU A 443 1.37 20.80 -13.17
N ALA A 444 2.35 19.88 -13.17
CA ALA A 444 2.27 18.59 -12.49
C ALA A 444 2.45 18.70 -10.96
N PHE A 445 2.90 19.85 -10.43
CA PHE A 445 3.20 20.01 -9.00
C PHE A 445 1.95 19.91 -8.13
N GLY A 446 0.84 20.47 -8.59
CA GLY A 446 -0.43 20.49 -7.85
C GLY A 446 -1.37 19.33 -8.20
N ILE A 447 -0.95 18.38 -9.04
CA ILE A 447 -1.82 17.28 -9.49
C ILE A 447 -1.79 16.16 -8.47
N ASP A 448 -2.91 15.99 -7.76
CA ASP A 448 -3.08 15.05 -6.65
C ASP A 448 -4.22 14.02 -6.88
N ASN A 449 -4.78 14.00 -8.08
CA ASN A 449 -5.94 13.18 -8.45
C ASN A 449 -5.59 12.11 -9.51
N GLN A 450 -4.30 11.86 -9.71
CA GLN A 450 -3.70 10.77 -10.48
C GLN A 450 -2.35 10.43 -9.86
N LEU A 451 -1.91 9.18 -10.02
CA LEU A 451 -0.66 8.70 -9.43
C LEU A 451 0.19 7.99 -10.48
N LEU A 452 1.49 7.90 -10.20
CA LEU A 452 2.37 6.96 -10.87
C LEU A 452 2.53 5.71 -10.01
N VAL A 453 2.61 4.54 -10.63
CA VAL A 453 3.21 3.35 -9.99
C VAL A 453 4.66 3.30 -10.45
N GLN A 454 5.55 3.67 -9.53
CA GLN A 454 6.94 4.01 -9.77
C GLN A 454 7.09 4.96 -10.97
N ASP A 455 7.85 4.57 -12.00
CA ASP A 455 8.00 5.27 -13.26
C ASP A 455 7.39 4.48 -14.43
N ARG A 456 6.50 3.53 -14.15
CA ARG A 456 6.05 2.54 -15.15
C ARG A 456 4.60 2.74 -15.58
N LEU A 457 3.72 3.05 -14.64
CA LEU A 457 2.29 3.28 -14.92
C LEU A 457 1.87 4.68 -14.50
N LEU A 458 0.94 5.27 -15.26
CA LEU A 458 0.12 6.41 -14.89
C LEU A 458 -1.32 5.93 -14.68
N VAL A 459 -1.90 6.26 -13.53
CA VAL A 459 -3.25 5.84 -13.13
C VAL A 459 -4.10 7.08 -12.86
N LYS A 460 -5.24 7.19 -13.56
CA LYS A 460 -6.26 8.24 -13.37
C LYS A 460 -7.62 7.60 -13.10
N PRO A 461 -7.93 7.20 -11.86
CA PRO A 461 -9.22 6.59 -11.57
C PRO A 461 -10.40 7.54 -11.84
N VAL A 462 -11.57 6.99 -12.14
CA VAL A 462 -12.81 7.76 -12.31
C VAL A 462 -13.40 8.02 -10.92
N MET A 463 -13.44 9.29 -10.51
CA MET A 463 -13.84 9.68 -9.13
C MET A 463 -14.98 10.71 -9.12
N GLN A 464 -15.80 10.72 -10.17
CA GLN A 464 -16.98 11.56 -10.29
C GLN A 464 -18.14 10.72 -10.79
N GLN A 465 -19.34 11.03 -10.32
CA GLN A 465 -20.56 10.29 -10.65
C GLN A 465 -21.03 10.57 -12.08
N GLY A 466 -21.49 9.53 -12.77
CA GLY A 466 -22.20 9.62 -14.05
C GLY A 466 -21.35 10.10 -15.23
N VAL A 467 -20.02 10.12 -15.09
CA VAL A 467 -19.13 10.66 -16.14
C VAL A 467 -18.84 9.62 -17.21
N SER A 468 -18.85 10.07 -18.46
CA SER A 468 -18.45 9.28 -19.64
C SER A 468 -17.06 9.65 -20.17
N LYS A 469 -16.42 10.65 -19.57
CA LYS A 469 -15.07 11.11 -19.87
C LYS A 469 -14.36 11.56 -18.61
N VAL A 470 -13.04 11.46 -18.59
CA VAL A 470 -12.18 12.07 -17.57
C VAL A 470 -11.03 12.80 -18.22
N ASP A 471 -10.63 13.92 -17.65
CA ASP A 471 -9.46 14.66 -18.10
C ASP A 471 -8.20 14.12 -17.42
N VAL A 472 -7.30 13.57 -18.22
CA VAL A 472 -6.05 12.96 -17.77
C VAL A 472 -4.91 13.91 -18.13
N TYR A 473 -4.06 14.22 -17.17
CA TYR A 473 -2.88 15.03 -17.43
C TYR A 473 -1.70 14.14 -17.81
N PHE A 474 -1.16 14.31 -19.02
CA PHE A 474 0.05 13.64 -19.47
C PHE A 474 1.24 14.59 -19.31
N PRO A 475 2.20 14.29 -18.41
CA PRO A 475 3.20 15.27 -17.97
C PRO A 475 4.30 15.55 -19.01
N ALA A 476 4.84 16.75 -18.93
CA ALA A 476 6.03 17.17 -19.68
C ALA A 476 7.31 16.70 -18.98
N ILE A 477 8.31 16.33 -19.77
CA ILE A 477 9.65 15.99 -19.29
C ILE A 477 10.52 17.26 -19.18
N ASP A 478 10.25 18.27 -20.00
CA ASP A 478 11.03 19.50 -20.08
C ASP A 478 10.19 20.75 -20.40
N ASP A 479 10.84 21.92 -20.34
CA ASP A 479 10.23 23.22 -20.64
C ASP A 479 9.79 23.37 -22.10
N LYS A 480 10.26 22.49 -23.01
CA LYS A 480 9.86 22.47 -24.42
C LYS A 480 8.57 21.67 -24.63
N LYS A 481 7.94 21.20 -23.55
CA LYS A 481 6.72 20.37 -23.57
C LYS A 481 6.92 19.08 -24.37
N ASN A 482 8.13 18.52 -24.34
CA ASN A 482 8.33 17.13 -24.72
C ASN A 482 7.71 16.22 -23.65
N GLY A 483 7.13 15.10 -24.06
CA GLY A 483 6.53 14.11 -23.15
C GLY A 483 6.90 12.69 -23.50
N ASP A 484 6.74 11.80 -22.53
CA ASP A 484 6.81 10.36 -22.75
C ASP A 484 5.70 9.92 -23.70
N LEU A 485 5.91 8.77 -24.35
CA LEU A 485 4.81 8.05 -24.96
C LEU A 485 4.04 7.33 -23.85
N TRP A 486 2.72 7.28 -23.96
CA TRP A 486 1.87 6.58 -23.00
C TRP A 486 0.99 5.59 -23.74
N TYR A 487 0.98 4.32 -23.31
CA TYR A 487 0.24 3.25 -23.96
C TYR A 487 -0.91 2.83 -23.06
N ASP A 488 -2.13 2.92 -23.57
CA ASP A 488 -3.30 2.44 -22.84
C ASP A 488 -3.14 0.96 -22.51
N VAL A 489 -3.28 0.56 -21.24
CA VAL A 489 -2.95 -0.82 -20.83
C VAL A 489 -3.94 -1.87 -21.33
N ASP A 490 -5.11 -1.45 -21.82
CA ASP A 490 -6.14 -2.36 -22.33
C ASP A 490 -6.06 -2.49 -23.86
N THR A 491 -5.76 -1.41 -24.58
CA THR A 491 -5.78 -1.39 -26.05
C THR A 491 -4.40 -1.32 -26.69
N TYR A 492 -3.37 -0.94 -25.93
CA TYR A 492 -2.03 -0.57 -26.38
C TYR A 492 -2.01 0.60 -27.38
N GLU A 493 -3.08 1.39 -27.43
CA GLU A 493 -3.11 2.62 -28.22
C GLU A 493 -2.19 3.67 -27.59
N ARG A 494 -1.47 4.39 -28.46
CA ARG A 494 -0.44 5.35 -28.07
C ARG A 494 -1.04 6.75 -27.90
N GLN A 495 -0.75 7.38 -26.78
CA GLN A 495 -0.95 8.78 -26.49
C GLN A 495 0.40 9.51 -26.50
N GLU A 496 0.44 10.66 -27.17
CA GLU A 496 1.64 11.49 -27.33
C GLU A 496 1.44 12.94 -26.91
N ARG A 497 0.20 13.37 -26.69
CA ARG A 497 -0.12 14.73 -26.30
C ARG A 497 0.31 14.96 -24.85
N VAL A 498 0.99 16.07 -24.63
CA VAL A 498 1.32 16.61 -23.31
C VAL A 498 0.20 17.52 -22.85
N GLY A 499 -0.08 17.53 -21.54
CA GLY A 499 -1.16 18.28 -20.92
C GLY A 499 -2.44 17.47 -20.76
N TYR A 500 -3.55 18.16 -20.56
CA TYR A 500 -4.84 17.53 -20.38
C TYR A 500 -5.37 16.93 -21.69
N VAL A 501 -5.82 15.68 -21.61
CA VAL A 501 -6.57 15.01 -22.67
C VAL A 501 -7.83 14.42 -22.08
N SER A 502 -8.96 14.72 -22.72
CA SER A 502 -10.26 14.15 -22.35
C SER A 502 -10.37 12.73 -22.89
N VAL A 503 -10.36 11.76 -21.99
CA VAL A 503 -10.37 10.32 -22.30
C VAL A 503 -11.76 9.75 -22.06
N PRO A 504 -12.36 9.04 -23.04
CA PRO A 504 -13.64 8.36 -22.85
C PRO A 504 -13.50 7.22 -21.84
N VAL A 505 -14.48 7.12 -20.94
CA VAL A 505 -14.57 6.05 -19.95
C VAL A 505 -15.93 5.38 -20.00
N THR A 506 -15.92 4.09 -19.74
CA THR A 506 -17.11 3.27 -19.51
C THR A 506 -17.11 2.79 -18.06
N GLU A 507 -18.11 1.99 -17.69
CA GLU A 507 -18.13 1.29 -16.40
C GLU A 507 -16.93 0.35 -16.22
N TYR A 508 -16.43 -0.30 -17.28
CA TYR A 508 -15.30 -1.25 -17.19
C TYR A 508 -13.93 -0.58 -17.34
N LYS A 509 -13.88 0.65 -17.87
CA LYS A 509 -12.59 1.32 -18.12
C LYS A 509 -11.98 1.83 -16.82
N ILE A 510 -10.82 1.28 -16.47
CA ILE A 510 -9.91 1.89 -15.48
C ILE A 510 -8.82 2.63 -16.26
N PRO A 511 -8.79 3.97 -16.25
CA PRO A 511 -7.83 4.74 -17.05
C PRO A 511 -6.41 4.58 -16.51
N VAL A 512 -5.63 3.77 -17.21
CA VAL A 512 -4.25 3.42 -16.86
C VAL A 512 -3.41 3.34 -18.12
N TRP A 513 -2.22 3.92 -18.08
CA TRP A 513 -1.26 3.90 -19.17
C TRP A 513 0.09 3.40 -18.70
N GLN A 514 0.74 2.57 -19.52
CA GLN A 514 2.13 2.20 -19.35
C GLN A 514 3.03 3.21 -20.08
N ARG A 515 4.09 3.67 -19.41
CA ARG A 515 5.05 4.61 -19.99
C ARG A 515 5.87 3.91 -21.09
N GLY A 516 6.03 4.57 -22.23
CA GLY A 516 6.99 4.16 -23.25
C GLY A 516 8.41 4.16 -22.67
N GLY A 517 9.21 3.19 -23.07
CA GLY A 517 10.51 2.94 -22.45
C GLY A 517 10.47 1.95 -21.29
N SER A 518 9.31 1.36 -20.97
CA SER A 518 9.18 0.43 -19.84
C SER A 518 8.82 -1.00 -20.24
N ILE A 519 9.32 -1.97 -19.47
CA ILE A 519 8.94 -3.38 -19.54
C ILE A 519 8.30 -3.79 -18.22
N LEU A 520 7.11 -4.40 -18.29
CA LEU A 520 6.37 -4.94 -17.15
C LEU A 520 6.19 -6.45 -17.27
N ALA A 521 6.11 -7.14 -16.15
CA ALA A 521 5.67 -8.52 -16.09
C ALA A 521 4.27 -8.62 -15.48
N LYS A 522 3.44 -9.50 -16.04
CA LYS A 522 2.09 -9.81 -15.56
C LYS A 522 1.90 -11.32 -15.46
N LYS A 523 1.05 -11.78 -14.54
CA LYS A 523 0.51 -13.15 -14.52
C LYS A 523 -0.93 -13.11 -15.01
N GLU A 524 -1.18 -13.65 -16.18
CA GLU A 524 -2.46 -13.43 -16.89
C GLU A 524 -3.46 -14.58 -16.69
N ARG A 525 -3.04 -15.64 -15.99
CA ARG A 525 -3.90 -16.76 -15.61
C ARG A 525 -4.67 -16.41 -14.33
N PRO A 526 -6.01 -16.31 -14.38
CA PRO A 526 -6.79 -16.06 -13.18
C PRO A 526 -6.70 -17.24 -12.21
N ARG A 527 -6.36 -16.95 -10.95
CA ARG A 527 -6.42 -17.88 -9.82
C ARG A 527 -7.31 -17.30 -8.73
N ARG A 528 -7.71 -18.12 -7.76
CA ARG A 528 -8.58 -17.69 -6.66
C ARG A 528 -7.86 -16.87 -5.57
N SER A 529 -6.54 -17.00 -5.47
CA SER A 529 -5.67 -16.28 -4.54
C SER A 529 -4.24 -16.17 -5.11
N ALA A 530 -3.44 -15.25 -4.58
CA ALA A 530 -2.07 -15.00 -5.04
C ALA A 530 -1.11 -16.19 -4.84
N PRO A 531 -1.11 -16.93 -3.71
CA PRO A 531 -0.21 -18.08 -3.54
C PRO A 531 -0.37 -19.16 -4.63
N LEU A 532 -1.59 -19.32 -5.17
CA LEU A 532 -1.86 -20.27 -6.24
C LEU A 532 -1.34 -19.80 -7.60
N MET A 533 -0.82 -18.57 -7.69
CA MET A 533 -0.17 -18.01 -8.87
C MET A 533 1.35 -18.23 -8.84
N LEU A 534 1.95 -18.69 -7.73
CA LEU A 534 3.42 -18.76 -7.54
C LEU A 534 4.14 -19.35 -8.76
N HIS A 535 3.65 -20.49 -9.27
CA HIS A 535 4.21 -21.22 -10.41
C HIS A 535 3.58 -20.89 -11.77
N ASP A 536 2.66 -19.92 -11.83
CA ASP A 536 2.07 -19.50 -13.10
C ASP A 536 3.09 -18.71 -13.95
N PRO A 537 2.96 -18.82 -15.28
CA PRO A 537 3.85 -18.12 -16.19
C PRO A 537 3.59 -16.61 -16.27
N TYR A 538 4.61 -15.93 -16.76
CA TYR A 538 4.64 -14.50 -16.98
C TYR A 538 4.34 -14.14 -18.44
N THR A 539 3.65 -13.02 -18.60
CA THR A 539 3.61 -12.24 -19.84
C THR A 539 4.47 -10.99 -19.66
N LEU A 540 5.43 -10.75 -20.55
CA LEU A 540 6.18 -9.49 -20.60
C LEU A 540 5.47 -8.48 -21.51
N ILE A 541 5.20 -7.28 -21.00
CA ILE A 541 4.59 -6.17 -21.73
C ILE A 541 5.65 -5.09 -21.95
N ILE A 542 6.05 -4.90 -23.21
CA ILE A 542 7.10 -4.00 -23.65
C ILE A 542 6.44 -2.82 -24.36
N CYS A 543 6.51 -1.63 -23.78
CA CYS A 543 6.04 -0.40 -24.41
C CYS A 543 7.24 0.44 -24.83
N LEU A 544 7.44 0.62 -26.14
CA LEU A 544 8.63 1.29 -26.66
C LEU A 544 8.58 2.82 -26.46
N ASP A 545 9.74 3.43 -26.21
CA ASP A 545 9.89 4.88 -26.24
C ASP A 545 10.01 5.41 -27.68
N ARG A 546 10.26 6.71 -27.84
CA ARG A 546 10.46 7.35 -29.15
C ARG A 546 11.71 6.84 -29.90
N ASN A 547 12.63 6.18 -29.19
CA ASN A 547 13.86 5.60 -29.75
C ASN A 547 13.71 4.09 -30.03
N GLY A 548 12.51 3.51 -29.87
CA GLY A 548 12.29 2.08 -30.03
C GLY A 548 12.90 1.24 -28.91
N LYS A 549 13.14 1.82 -27.73
CA LYS A 549 13.78 1.17 -26.58
C LYS A 549 12.79 0.96 -25.44
N ALA A 550 13.06 -0.03 -24.59
CA ALA A 550 12.40 -0.21 -23.32
C ALA A 550 13.26 -0.99 -22.33
N ALA A 551 13.09 -0.72 -21.03
CA ALA A 551 13.76 -1.48 -19.98
C ALA A 551 12.82 -1.74 -18.81
N GLY A 552 13.10 -2.80 -18.06
CA GLY A 552 12.35 -3.11 -16.85
C GLY A 552 13.02 -4.19 -16.02
N THR A 553 12.46 -4.41 -14.84
CA THR A 553 12.95 -5.38 -13.88
C THR A 553 11.81 -6.26 -13.38
N LEU A 554 12.15 -7.47 -12.95
CA LEU A 554 11.24 -8.41 -12.31
C LEU A 554 11.96 -9.09 -11.15
N TYR A 555 11.31 -9.09 -10.00
CA TYR A 555 11.76 -9.78 -8.80
C TYR A 555 10.84 -10.97 -8.48
N LEU A 556 11.43 -12.10 -8.07
CA LEU A 556 10.73 -13.32 -7.66
C LEU A 556 11.48 -14.00 -6.50
N ASP A 557 10.75 -14.45 -5.48
CA ASP A 557 11.23 -15.32 -4.40
C ASP A 557 10.11 -16.35 -4.04
N ASP A 558 10.11 -16.87 -2.81
CA ASP A 558 9.08 -17.78 -2.31
C ASP A 558 7.77 -17.11 -1.86
N GLU A 559 7.68 -15.79 -2.02
CA GLU A 559 6.54 -14.92 -1.70
C GLU A 559 6.15 -14.86 -0.20
N LYS A 560 6.89 -15.55 0.70
CA LYS A 560 6.57 -15.73 2.13
C LYS A 560 7.73 -15.42 3.10
N SER A 561 8.90 -16.02 2.93
CA SER A 561 9.93 -16.07 3.97
C SER A 561 10.96 -14.93 3.92
N TYR A 562 11.88 -14.88 4.89
CA TYR A 562 13.07 -14.03 4.85
C TYR A 562 14.24 -14.63 4.05
N ASP A 563 14.08 -15.78 3.40
CA ASP A 563 15.16 -16.45 2.64
C ASP A 563 15.72 -15.55 1.53
N TYR A 564 14.95 -14.57 1.03
CA TYR A 564 15.45 -13.58 0.07
C TYR A 564 16.62 -12.76 0.62
N ARG A 565 16.67 -12.49 1.93
CA ARG A 565 17.80 -11.80 2.56
C ARG A 565 19.09 -12.61 2.52
N GLN A 566 18.98 -13.93 2.31
CA GLN A 566 20.10 -14.85 2.11
C GLN A 566 20.42 -15.08 0.62
N GLY A 567 19.78 -14.34 -0.29
CA GLY A 567 19.99 -14.47 -1.73
C GLY A 567 19.07 -15.47 -2.43
N GLN A 568 18.07 -16.06 -1.74
CA GLN A 568 17.09 -16.96 -2.35
C GLN A 568 16.03 -16.17 -3.14
N TYR A 569 16.46 -15.49 -4.20
CA TYR A 569 15.59 -14.82 -5.15
C TYR A 569 16.16 -14.86 -6.57
N ILE A 570 15.33 -14.45 -7.52
CA ILE A 570 15.70 -14.07 -8.88
C ILE A 570 15.37 -12.59 -9.04
N TYR A 571 16.36 -11.79 -9.42
CA TYR A 571 16.15 -10.41 -9.84
C TYR A 571 16.73 -10.23 -11.24
N VAL A 572 15.87 -9.94 -12.21
CA VAL A 572 16.24 -9.90 -13.63
C VAL A 572 15.89 -8.54 -14.23
N SER A 573 16.81 -8.04 -15.05
CA SER A 573 16.61 -6.88 -15.90
C SER A 573 16.38 -7.33 -17.33
N TYR A 574 15.36 -6.76 -17.95
CA TYR A 574 15.05 -6.90 -19.37
C TYR A 574 15.39 -5.59 -20.08
N GLU A 575 16.00 -5.69 -21.25
CA GLU A 575 16.26 -4.54 -22.12
C GLU A 575 15.87 -4.88 -23.55
N PHE A 576 15.01 -4.04 -24.13
CA PHE A 576 14.67 -4.04 -25.54
C PHE A 576 15.35 -2.87 -26.23
N SER A 577 16.23 -3.15 -27.20
CA SER A 577 16.87 -2.14 -28.04
C SER A 577 17.32 -2.79 -29.35
N GLU A 578 17.34 -2.02 -30.43
CA GLU A 578 17.82 -2.49 -31.75
C GLU A 578 17.13 -3.79 -32.21
N ASN A 579 15.81 -3.89 -31.98
CA ASN A 579 14.99 -5.07 -32.28
C ASN A 579 15.38 -6.35 -31.52
N GLN A 580 16.10 -6.21 -30.41
CA GLN A 580 16.53 -7.33 -29.57
C GLN A 580 15.99 -7.15 -28.15
N LEU A 581 15.44 -8.23 -27.59
CA LEU A 581 15.16 -8.35 -26.16
C LEU A 581 16.26 -9.20 -25.51
N THR A 582 16.94 -8.61 -24.55
CA THR A 582 18.01 -9.23 -23.77
C THR A 582 17.63 -9.35 -22.31
N THR A 583 18.28 -10.29 -21.63
CA THR A 583 18.12 -10.55 -20.20
C THR A 583 19.45 -10.40 -19.48
N ARG A 584 19.39 -9.86 -18.26
CA ARG A 584 20.55 -9.76 -17.37
C ARG A 584 20.11 -9.94 -15.92
N PHE A 585 20.60 -10.98 -15.27
CA PHE A 585 20.39 -11.18 -13.83
C PHE A 585 21.18 -10.16 -12.99
N ILE A 586 20.52 -9.60 -11.99
CA ILE A 586 21.09 -8.68 -11.02
C ILE A 586 21.38 -9.49 -9.75
N GLY A 587 22.66 -9.76 -9.49
CA GLY A 587 23.09 -10.60 -8.38
C GLY A 587 23.17 -12.09 -8.72
N LYS A 588 23.27 -12.94 -7.70
CA LYS A 588 23.37 -14.40 -7.87
C LYS A 588 21.98 -15.03 -7.96
N ARG A 589 21.77 -15.95 -8.90
CA ARG A 589 20.56 -16.77 -9.03
C ARG A 589 20.66 -17.98 -8.10
N GLN A 590 20.04 -17.92 -6.93
CA GLN A 590 20.01 -19.08 -6.02
C GLN A 590 18.63 -19.70 -5.89
N TYR A 591 17.57 -18.92 -6.12
CA TYR A 591 16.21 -19.41 -6.15
C TYR A 591 15.88 -20.17 -7.43
N LYS A 592 15.18 -21.29 -7.28
CA LYS A 592 14.67 -22.09 -8.39
C LYS A 592 13.18 -21.84 -8.53
N SER A 593 12.74 -21.52 -9.74
CA SER A 593 11.33 -21.27 -10.05
C SER A 593 10.87 -22.21 -11.15
N ASP A 594 9.66 -22.76 -10.99
CA ASP A 594 8.96 -23.50 -12.05
C ASP A 594 8.22 -22.57 -13.02
N ALA A 595 8.17 -21.26 -12.74
CA ALA A 595 7.55 -20.29 -13.63
C ALA A 595 8.38 -20.07 -14.90
N TRP A 596 7.72 -19.58 -15.95
CA TRP A 596 8.35 -19.32 -17.25
C TRP A 596 7.67 -18.15 -17.97
N ILE A 597 8.27 -17.66 -19.04
CA ILE A 597 7.70 -16.64 -19.92
C ILE A 597 6.89 -17.34 -21.02
N GLU A 598 5.57 -17.22 -20.98
CA GLU A 598 4.68 -17.83 -21.99
C GLU A 598 4.32 -16.87 -23.14
N ARG A 599 4.51 -15.57 -22.94
CA ARG A 599 4.07 -14.54 -23.89
C ARG A 599 4.87 -13.25 -23.76
N ILE A 600 5.14 -12.61 -24.89
CA ILE A 600 5.72 -11.27 -24.97
C ILE A 600 4.80 -10.40 -25.82
N VAL A 601 4.47 -9.22 -25.34
CA VAL A 601 3.63 -8.22 -26.02
C VAL A 601 4.48 -6.98 -26.23
N ILE A 602 4.60 -6.50 -27.47
CA ILE A 602 5.40 -5.32 -27.82
C ILE A 602 4.49 -4.28 -28.46
N ALA A 603 4.28 -3.17 -27.75
CA ALA A 603 3.55 -2.00 -28.21
C ALA A 603 4.52 -0.95 -28.77
N GLY A 604 4.15 -0.30 -29.87
CA GLY A 604 4.97 0.72 -30.53
C GLY A 604 5.79 0.24 -31.74
N LEU A 605 5.67 -1.04 -32.14
CA LEU A 605 6.24 -1.51 -33.42
C LEU A 605 5.39 -1.03 -34.60
N GLU A 606 6.05 -0.44 -35.61
CA GLU A 606 5.38 0.07 -36.82
C GLU A 606 4.87 -1.04 -37.73
N ARG A 607 5.61 -2.16 -37.80
CA ARG A 607 5.27 -3.34 -38.61
C ARG A 607 5.46 -4.62 -37.81
N VAL A 608 4.71 -5.66 -38.18
CA VAL A 608 4.91 -7.00 -37.64
C VAL A 608 6.23 -7.55 -38.20
N PRO A 609 7.12 -8.12 -37.37
CA PRO A 609 8.33 -8.75 -37.86
C PRO A 609 7.99 -9.94 -38.76
N SER A 610 8.83 -10.19 -39.78
CA SER A 610 8.67 -11.31 -40.70
C SER A 610 8.98 -12.65 -40.02
N SER A 611 9.87 -12.65 -39.03
CA SER A 611 10.14 -13.78 -38.14
C SER A 611 10.72 -13.29 -36.82
N VAL A 612 10.58 -14.11 -35.78
CA VAL A 612 11.17 -13.86 -34.46
C VAL A 612 12.07 -15.02 -34.11
N GLY A 613 13.36 -14.75 -33.91
CA GLY A 613 14.32 -15.75 -33.44
C GLY A 613 14.47 -15.66 -31.93
N ILE A 614 14.50 -16.80 -31.24
CA ILE A 614 14.89 -16.88 -29.83
C ILE A 614 16.09 -17.80 -29.67
N THR A 615 17.04 -17.43 -28.82
CA THR A 615 18.19 -18.22 -28.42
C THR A 615 18.15 -18.44 -26.91
N VAL A 616 18.09 -19.70 -26.48
CA VAL A 616 18.08 -20.11 -25.07
C VAL A 616 19.14 -21.20 -24.90
N ASN A 617 20.11 -21.00 -24.01
CA ASN A 617 21.22 -21.94 -23.79
C ASN A 617 21.92 -22.39 -25.11
N GLY A 618 22.06 -21.48 -26.07
CA GLY A 618 22.66 -21.75 -27.39
C GLY A 618 21.74 -22.43 -28.41
N VAL A 619 20.55 -22.89 -28.01
CA VAL A 619 19.55 -23.47 -28.91
C VAL A 619 18.73 -22.35 -29.54
N LYS A 620 18.60 -22.37 -30.88
CA LYS A 620 17.83 -21.38 -31.64
C LYS A 620 16.47 -21.95 -32.07
N GLN A 621 15.43 -21.15 -31.94
CA GLN A 621 14.09 -21.48 -32.38
C GLN A 621 13.43 -20.26 -33.04
N SER A 622 12.52 -20.51 -33.99
CA SER A 622 11.64 -19.47 -34.54
C SER A 622 10.32 -19.45 -33.77
N LEU A 623 9.84 -18.25 -33.45
CA LEU A 623 8.57 -18.00 -32.79
C LEU A 623 7.58 -17.33 -33.75
N GLU A 624 6.30 -17.54 -33.50
CA GLU A 624 5.22 -16.86 -34.20
C GLU A 624 4.94 -15.49 -33.56
N SER A 625 4.77 -14.48 -34.40
CA SER A 625 4.35 -13.13 -34.00
C SER A 625 3.12 -12.70 -34.78
N THR A 626 2.13 -12.12 -34.09
CA THR A 626 0.90 -11.62 -34.72
C THR A 626 0.53 -10.25 -34.19
N ARG A 627 -0.08 -9.40 -35.03
CA ARG A 627 -0.66 -8.14 -34.57
C ARG A 627 -1.96 -8.41 -33.81
N GLN A 628 -2.10 -7.88 -32.61
CA GLN A 628 -3.35 -7.90 -31.84
C GLN A 628 -3.57 -6.50 -31.25
N GLY A 629 -4.57 -5.78 -31.78
CA GLY A 629 -4.84 -4.39 -31.37
C GLY A 629 -3.64 -3.46 -31.59
N GLY A 630 -3.29 -2.67 -30.57
CA GLY A 630 -2.16 -1.74 -30.58
C GLY A 630 -0.76 -2.38 -30.55
N ALA A 631 -0.65 -3.71 -30.41
CA ALA A 631 0.62 -4.39 -30.15
C ALA A 631 0.90 -5.61 -31.04
N VAL A 632 2.14 -6.08 -31.03
CA VAL A 632 2.58 -7.36 -31.59
C VAL A 632 2.73 -8.37 -30.46
N VAL A 633 2.11 -9.54 -30.60
CA VAL A 633 2.14 -10.62 -29.62
C VAL A 633 3.00 -11.76 -30.14
N ILE A 634 4.00 -12.13 -29.35
CA ILE A 634 4.87 -13.30 -29.55
C ILE A 634 4.42 -14.37 -28.56
N ARG A 635 4.10 -15.57 -29.07
CA ARG A 635 3.54 -16.66 -28.27
C ARG A 635 4.58 -17.75 -28.03
N LYS A 636 4.47 -18.39 -26.87
CA LYS A 636 5.27 -19.56 -26.45
C LYS A 636 6.79 -19.37 -26.57
N PRO A 637 7.39 -18.31 -25.97
CA PRO A 637 8.84 -18.30 -25.76
C PRO A 637 9.30 -19.49 -24.90
N ASP A 638 8.48 -19.90 -23.93
CA ASP A 638 8.67 -21.05 -23.03
C ASP A 638 10.02 -21.06 -22.30
N VAL A 639 10.49 -19.86 -21.93
CA VAL A 639 11.77 -19.67 -21.23
C VAL A 639 11.56 -19.63 -19.72
N LYS A 640 12.23 -20.51 -18.97
CA LYS A 640 12.20 -20.49 -17.50
C LYS A 640 12.78 -19.19 -16.93
N MET A 641 12.28 -18.78 -15.77
CA MET A 641 12.68 -17.50 -15.15
C MET A 641 14.14 -17.43 -14.70
N ASP A 642 14.82 -18.56 -14.55
CA ASP A 642 16.22 -18.66 -14.12
C ASP A 642 17.24 -18.76 -15.29
N ILE A 643 16.78 -18.66 -16.54
CA ILE A 643 17.60 -18.85 -17.75
C ILE A 643 17.72 -17.54 -18.54
N ASP A 644 18.94 -17.26 -19.02
CA ASP A 644 19.20 -16.16 -19.96
C ASP A 644 18.68 -16.51 -21.36
N PHE A 645 18.10 -15.52 -22.03
CA PHE A 645 17.72 -15.62 -23.44
C PHE A 645 17.98 -14.34 -24.22
N LEU A 646 18.11 -14.51 -25.54
CA LEU A 646 18.14 -13.45 -26.53
C LEU A 646 16.99 -13.67 -27.51
N LEU A 647 16.13 -12.68 -27.68
CA LEU A 647 15.10 -12.68 -28.71
C LEU A 647 15.37 -11.56 -29.71
N ILE A 648 15.30 -11.87 -31.01
CA ILE A 648 15.61 -10.97 -32.12
C ILE A 648 14.41 -10.90 -33.05
N LEU A 649 13.96 -9.68 -33.38
CA LEU A 649 12.95 -9.44 -34.39
C LEU A 649 13.63 -9.25 -35.74
N HIS A 650 13.19 -10.01 -36.75
CA HIS A 650 13.66 -9.86 -38.12
C HIS A 650 12.59 -9.16 -38.96
N TYR A 651 13.03 -8.25 -39.82
CA TYR A 651 12.17 -7.55 -40.76
C TYR A 651 12.67 -7.79 -42.18
N ALA A 652 11.72 -7.87 -43.11
CA ALA A 652 11.99 -7.89 -44.55
C ALA A 652 12.43 -6.52 -45.07
#